data_AF-A0A8R2QZ54-F1
#
_entry.id   AF-A0A8R2QZ54-F1
#
_cell.length_a   1.000
_cell.length_b   1.000
_cell.length_c   1.000
_cell.angle_alpha   90.00
_cell.angle_beta   90.00
_cell.angle_gamma   90.00
#
_symmetry.space_group_name_H-M   'P 1'
#
loop_
_entity.id
_entity.type
_entity.pdbx_description
1 polymer ?
#
loop_
_entity_poly.entity_id
_entity_poly.type
_entity_poly.pdbx_seq_one_letter_code
_entity_poly.pdbx_strand_id
1 'polypeptide(L)'
;MSEQRKNPSYMAQLLEKLGWDQGIRIPLANPGNQELETILINRQNEIQQLKESFILQQQKREDLNKYKEFVHSEYQENTRLLFAHKQQLEQEVKLRQLACSETDGLDRGVIDCQKQCKDIGTRVDRLQINIARLLKKADTLKSEVCGERGALQEWRAALERNSGDITAIEQFTRQDLSKAKALENKRQKLKVEHDRMHERINQLVSNLNAEERACDRISIQVMEGMEQRKQMMIMWRGAVDNLRQRDTDIRHIREDYAVLEAEANKIAEQCREQQAFCDQQRGNNGDAQRDNLALAQRLSHTRLAQQQLAEQNATSDSEAQSLQRELANLRVVLEKLHMENRQIMDEQHRKDLAIQSINSKISDLKEKLTESLDKSKSSEKRAKELEDMLNEEERYASQLTANQQRAMHCSFVEQQKFLTLKNEEKLFHMHLKASKAILSKLETKQRNLLKTLQSQKESLYAICYQVETLGARVSHMEGAQAERECSAELMERENRLKDVCSRHAARVALLERHSARLHDDMRRLAKDLEAQSVEHVKLQSRLKTSVLNVEGGEKELREAREAWRRARVEDALLRLRGAHAARALAAADGAAYSLDRQRLQLHAAMNERLVEIRARQDMFNVQKRALFEDCGKLRSEIREREQRIEQLKKRYDIFIGSLGKDESGEQLSVTFFKIKMAAARAELRERGAALDADVRRRERDVAALEAALPLLHAAHAHFMRHLSPLDSDAPEIEELNDLSKKYYEMRDELKSLNARIADLEPSTAESGAQLTALIDKYNKLNNKLNEVEQDLEIGRERMRRQQDRLQTAREVVRQNANRARKLIDNETDWRVFQMSVWTRECTETCVRVVQAAAGAAARPPARARLAAGLRPLLHAAITPARLRRAIDRIISEPTSVAKESRLEIEGSVLSSSSESSRSGVSVASGYTRRLSAFRTSLAPRLREPALVDEIPEQGIGHVCLSSVDMFTSTTFHGVPAGGDIGNGRLCCSGCAKPILHQIAEVLALITCQNFIFKEINY
;
A
#
# COMPACT_ATOMS: atom_id res chain seq x y z
N MET A 1 37.90 -24.77 60.78
CA MET A 1 36.75 -24.76 61.70
C MET A 1 35.48 -25.01 60.86
N SER A 2 34.73 -26.12 60.97
CA SER A 2 35.13 -27.42 61.57
C SER A 2 36.59 -27.73 61.25
N GLU A 3 37.31 -28.33 62.19
CA GLU A 3 38.75 -28.57 62.06
C GLU A 3 39.08 -29.00 60.63
N GLN A 4 40.12 -28.38 60.06
CA GLN A 4 40.79 -29.04 58.96
C GLN A 4 41.04 -30.47 59.44
N ARG A 5 40.45 -31.47 58.80
CA ARG A 5 41.13 -32.76 58.68
C ARG A 5 42.32 -32.49 57.78
N LYS A 6 43.31 -31.77 58.35
CA LYS A 6 44.70 -31.77 57.93
C LYS A 6 44.98 -33.24 57.72
N ASN A 7 45.39 -33.62 56.51
CA ASN A 7 45.78 -35.00 56.23
C ASN A 7 46.73 -35.41 57.38
N PRO A 8 46.33 -36.39 58.21
CA PRO A 8 46.64 -36.41 59.65
C PRO A 8 48.14 -36.27 59.85
N SER A 9 48.56 -35.28 60.65
CA SER A 9 49.85 -34.53 60.58
C SER A 9 51.04 -35.21 59.89
N TYR A 10 51.27 -36.48 60.17
CA TYR A 10 52.07 -37.43 59.40
C TYR A 10 51.98 -37.28 57.86
N MET A 11 50.78 -37.20 57.25
CA MET A 11 50.63 -37.05 55.79
C MET A 11 51.07 -35.68 55.27
N ALA A 12 50.77 -34.59 55.98
CA ALA A 12 51.26 -33.26 55.61
C ALA A 12 52.80 -33.20 55.70
N GLN A 13 53.35 -33.74 56.79
CA GLN A 13 54.79 -33.92 56.98
C GLN A 13 55.43 -34.93 56.00
N LEU A 14 54.63 -35.71 55.26
CA LEU A 14 55.10 -36.57 54.18
C LEU A 14 55.26 -35.78 52.88
N LEU A 15 54.28 -34.94 52.53
CA LEU A 15 54.29 -34.10 51.32
C LEU A 15 55.38 -33.02 51.41
N GLU A 16 55.47 -32.34 52.55
CA GLU A 16 56.49 -31.30 52.81
C GLU A 16 57.91 -31.88 52.74
N LYS A 17 58.12 -33.10 53.26
CA LYS A 17 59.42 -33.83 53.16
C LYS A 17 59.73 -34.38 51.76
N LEU A 18 58.75 -34.45 50.86
CA LEU A 18 58.95 -34.82 49.45
C LEU A 18 59.18 -33.59 48.56
N GLY A 19 58.96 -32.37 49.07
CA GLY A 19 59.24 -31.11 48.38
C GLY A 19 58.21 -30.75 47.30
N TRP A 20 56.94 -31.11 47.49
CA TRP A 20 55.90 -31.02 46.45
C TRP A 20 55.00 -29.77 46.53
N ASP A 21 55.37 -28.79 47.36
CA ASP A 21 54.49 -27.69 47.79
C ASP A 21 54.92 -26.30 47.24
N GLN A 22 55.78 -26.24 46.21
CA GLN A 22 56.28 -24.98 45.62
C GLN A 22 56.37 -24.99 44.08
N GLY A 23 55.31 -24.49 43.42
CA GLY A 23 55.30 -24.15 41.99
C GLY A 23 54.79 -25.26 41.05
N ILE A 24 54.83 -24.99 39.73
CA ILE A 24 54.30 -25.90 38.68
C ILE A 24 55.26 -27.07 38.39
N ARG A 25 56.51 -27.01 38.87
CA ARG A 25 57.50 -28.07 38.68
C ARG A 25 57.14 -29.34 39.47
N ILE A 26 56.69 -30.37 38.75
CA ILE A 26 56.45 -31.70 39.31
C ILE A 26 57.81 -32.42 39.50
N PRO A 27 58.26 -32.75 40.74
CA PRO A 27 59.62 -33.26 40.96
C PRO A 27 59.95 -34.67 40.43
N LEU A 28 58.98 -35.32 39.76
CA LEU A 28 59.16 -36.58 39.03
C LEU A 28 58.73 -36.46 37.55
N ALA A 29 58.89 -35.27 36.98
CA ALA A 29 58.86 -35.08 35.53
C ALA A 29 59.96 -35.89 34.84
N ASN A 30 59.59 -36.83 33.96
CA ASN A 30 60.51 -37.46 33.02
C ASN A 30 61.03 -36.40 32.00
N PRO A 31 62.07 -36.66 31.17
CA PRO A 31 62.57 -35.63 30.25
C PRO A 31 61.50 -35.11 29.27
N GLY A 32 60.59 -35.98 28.80
CA GLY A 32 59.44 -35.57 27.98
C GLY A 32 58.47 -34.62 28.70
N ASN A 33 58.35 -34.70 30.03
CA ASN A 33 57.56 -33.75 30.83
C ASN A 33 58.25 -32.38 30.98
N GLN A 34 59.58 -32.31 30.85
CA GLN A 34 60.34 -31.05 30.82
C GLN A 34 60.36 -30.43 29.40
N GLU A 35 60.38 -31.28 28.37
CA GLU A 35 60.02 -30.86 27.00
C GLU A 35 58.59 -30.33 26.96
N LEU A 36 57.62 -30.98 27.62
CA LEU A 36 56.24 -30.49 27.72
C LEU A 36 56.12 -29.14 28.48
N GLU A 37 57.00 -28.84 29.45
CA GLU A 37 57.06 -27.54 30.13
C GLU A 37 57.59 -26.43 29.20
N THR A 38 58.62 -26.71 28.41
CA THR A 38 59.14 -25.75 27.41
C THR A 38 58.25 -25.63 26.17
N ILE A 39 57.59 -26.72 25.76
CA ILE A 39 56.50 -26.71 24.78
C ILE A 39 55.34 -25.88 25.32
N LEU A 40 54.96 -25.97 26.60
CA LEU A 40 53.91 -25.14 27.20
C LEU A 40 54.22 -23.64 27.06
N ILE A 41 55.45 -23.21 27.36
CA ILE A 41 55.86 -21.80 27.21
C ILE A 41 55.85 -21.37 25.73
N ASN A 42 56.34 -22.22 24.82
CA ASN A 42 56.30 -21.92 23.39
C ASN A 42 54.85 -21.88 22.86
N ARG A 43 53.98 -22.78 23.33
CA ARG A 43 52.53 -22.80 23.04
C ARG A 43 51.82 -21.59 23.63
N GLN A 44 52.25 -21.05 24.78
CA GLN A 44 51.73 -19.81 25.35
C GLN A 44 51.99 -18.62 24.40
N ASN A 45 53.21 -18.52 23.86
CA ASN A 45 53.59 -17.49 22.88
C ASN A 45 52.89 -17.70 21.53
N GLU A 46 52.74 -18.94 21.08
CA GLU A 46 51.98 -19.30 19.88
C GLU A 46 50.48 -18.99 20.06
N ILE A 47 49.90 -19.21 21.24
CA ILE A 47 48.54 -18.81 21.60
C ILE A 47 48.39 -17.28 21.52
N GLN A 48 49.40 -16.51 21.92
CA GLN A 48 49.40 -15.04 21.78
C GLN A 48 49.28 -14.63 20.30
N GLN A 49 50.13 -15.19 19.44
CA GLN A 49 50.11 -14.93 17.98
C GLN A 49 48.84 -15.46 17.31
N LEU A 50 48.34 -16.61 17.75
CA LEU A 50 47.08 -17.18 17.27
C LEU A 50 45.88 -16.33 17.69
N LYS A 51 45.86 -15.75 18.90
CA LYS A 51 44.83 -14.77 19.32
C LYS A 51 44.81 -13.55 18.40
N GLU A 52 45.96 -12.97 18.08
CA GLU A 52 46.06 -11.84 17.12
C GLU A 52 45.54 -12.23 15.73
N SER A 53 45.94 -13.41 15.22
CA SER A 53 45.43 -13.93 13.94
C SER A 53 43.92 -14.23 13.98
N PHE A 54 43.41 -14.68 15.13
CA PHE A 54 42.01 -15.01 15.34
C PHE A 54 41.15 -13.75 15.37
N ILE A 55 41.61 -12.65 15.95
CA ILE A 55 40.93 -11.35 15.90
C ILE A 55 40.78 -10.87 14.45
N LEU A 56 41.84 -10.99 13.63
CA LEU A 56 41.79 -10.64 12.21
C LEU A 56 40.85 -11.55 11.40
N GLN A 57 40.86 -12.87 11.65
CA GLN A 57 39.89 -13.78 11.01
C GLN A 57 38.46 -13.59 11.54
N GLN A 58 38.28 -13.17 12.79
CA GLN A 58 36.98 -12.85 13.37
C GLN A 58 36.38 -11.58 12.76
N GLN A 59 37.17 -10.52 12.57
CA GLN A 59 36.76 -9.32 11.82
C GLN A 59 36.32 -9.70 10.39
N LYS A 60 37.14 -10.50 9.69
CA LYS A 60 36.80 -11.00 8.35
C LYS A 60 35.53 -11.88 8.36
N ARG A 61 35.32 -12.70 9.39
CA ARG A 61 34.09 -13.51 9.58
C ARG A 61 32.88 -12.62 9.83
N GLU A 62 33.03 -11.54 10.59
CA GLU A 62 31.96 -10.57 10.86
C GLU A 62 31.56 -9.78 9.61
N ASP A 63 32.52 -9.38 8.78
CA ASP A 63 32.22 -8.77 7.47
C ASP A 63 31.60 -9.76 6.48
N LEU A 64 32.06 -11.01 6.46
CA LEU A 64 31.41 -12.09 5.69
C LEU A 64 30.02 -12.44 6.24
N ASN A 65 29.76 -12.29 7.54
CA ASN A 65 28.43 -12.44 8.12
C ASN A 65 27.51 -11.28 7.73
N LYS A 66 27.97 -10.02 7.74
CA LYS A 66 27.19 -8.87 7.21
C LYS A 66 26.84 -9.08 5.73
N TYR A 67 27.78 -9.59 4.93
CA TYR A 67 27.52 -9.94 3.53
C TYR A 67 26.56 -11.12 3.38
N LYS A 68 26.68 -12.16 4.21
CA LYS A 68 25.74 -13.29 4.29
C LYS A 68 24.34 -12.84 4.70
N GLU A 69 24.21 -11.89 5.63
CA GLU A 69 22.94 -11.29 6.03
C GLU A 69 22.31 -10.50 4.88
N PHE A 70 23.09 -9.69 4.17
CA PHE A 70 22.65 -8.99 2.96
C PHE A 70 22.17 -9.97 1.86
N VAL A 71 22.96 -10.99 1.56
CA VAL A 71 22.59 -12.07 0.62
C VAL A 71 21.38 -12.86 1.13
N HIS A 72 21.19 -12.98 2.44
CA HIS A 72 20.01 -13.63 3.02
C HIS A 72 18.75 -12.75 2.94
N SER A 73 18.85 -11.42 3.10
CA SER A 73 17.73 -10.52 2.81
C SER A 73 17.37 -10.52 1.32
N GLU A 74 18.35 -10.47 0.42
CA GLU A 74 18.13 -10.63 -1.02
C GLU A 74 17.47 -11.98 -1.33
N TYR A 75 17.94 -13.08 -0.72
CA TYR A 75 17.30 -14.39 -0.84
C TYR A 75 15.86 -14.40 -0.30
N GLN A 76 15.59 -13.73 0.83
CA GLN A 76 14.23 -13.63 1.39
C GLN A 76 13.29 -12.84 0.48
N GLU A 77 13.69 -11.68 -0.04
CA GLU A 77 12.84 -10.90 -0.96
C GLU A 77 12.66 -11.62 -2.30
N ASN A 78 13.70 -12.24 -2.87
CA ASN A 78 13.57 -13.09 -4.05
C ASN A 78 12.67 -14.32 -3.78
N THR A 79 12.72 -14.90 -2.58
CA THR A 79 11.81 -16.00 -2.19
C THR A 79 10.36 -15.52 -2.05
N ARG A 80 10.13 -14.30 -1.53
CA ARG A 80 8.80 -13.68 -1.48
C ARG A 80 8.26 -13.37 -2.88
N LEU A 81 9.11 -12.85 -3.78
CA LEU A 81 8.78 -12.66 -5.20
C LEU A 81 8.44 -13.98 -5.90
N LEU A 82 9.25 -15.03 -5.73
CA LEU A 82 8.98 -16.37 -6.27
C LEU A 82 7.71 -16.98 -5.68
N PHE A 83 7.42 -16.76 -4.39
CA PHE A 83 6.18 -17.20 -3.77
C PHE A 83 4.96 -16.44 -4.31
N ALA A 84 5.06 -15.11 -4.48
CA ALA A 84 4.00 -14.29 -5.07
C ALA A 84 3.74 -14.69 -6.53
N HIS A 85 4.77 -14.88 -7.34
CA HIS A 85 4.63 -15.38 -8.72
C HIS A 85 4.10 -16.82 -8.78
N LYS A 86 4.48 -17.69 -7.85
CA LYS A 86 3.87 -19.02 -7.72
C LYS A 86 2.39 -18.92 -7.36
N GLN A 87 2.02 -18.04 -6.44
CA GLN A 87 0.62 -17.82 -6.04
C GLN A 87 -0.22 -17.25 -7.18
N GLN A 88 0.33 -16.32 -7.98
CA GLN A 88 -0.25 -15.83 -9.23
C GLN A 88 -0.41 -16.97 -10.25
N LEU A 89 0.63 -17.78 -10.48
CA LEU A 89 0.56 -18.91 -11.40
C LEU A 89 -0.48 -19.95 -10.95
N GLU A 90 -0.60 -20.22 -9.65
CA GLU A 90 -1.65 -21.05 -9.10
C GLU A 90 -3.05 -20.44 -9.25
N GLN A 91 -3.19 -19.12 -9.19
CA GLN A 91 -4.45 -18.41 -9.47
C GLN A 91 -4.81 -18.52 -10.96
N GLU A 92 -3.87 -18.28 -11.87
CA GLU A 92 -4.05 -18.46 -13.31
C GLU A 92 -4.41 -19.91 -13.68
N VAL A 93 -3.78 -20.90 -13.05
CA VAL A 93 -4.15 -22.32 -13.22
C VAL A 93 -5.58 -22.58 -12.71
N LYS A 94 -6.00 -21.98 -11.59
CA LYS A 94 -7.38 -22.11 -11.07
C LYS A 94 -8.40 -21.40 -11.99
N LEU A 95 -8.09 -20.21 -12.50
CA LEU A 95 -8.91 -19.49 -13.48
C LEU A 95 -9.05 -20.28 -14.79
N ARG A 96 -7.95 -20.86 -15.29
CA ARG A 96 -7.96 -21.74 -16.46
C ARG A 96 -8.76 -23.03 -16.21
N GLN A 97 -8.67 -23.63 -15.02
CA GLN A 97 -9.47 -24.79 -14.64
C GLN A 97 -10.97 -24.46 -14.56
N LEU A 98 -11.33 -23.29 -14.02
CA LEU A 98 -12.71 -22.80 -14.02
C LEU A 98 -13.21 -22.62 -15.46
N ALA A 99 -12.47 -21.89 -16.31
CA ALA A 99 -12.82 -21.71 -17.72
C ALA A 99 -12.96 -23.05 -18.48
N CYS A 100 -12.05 -24.01 -18.25
CA CYS A 100 -12.19 -25.35 -18.82
C CYS A 100 -13.45 -26.08 -18.30
N SER A 101 -13.77 -25.97 -17.01
CA SER A 101 -14.97 -26.58 -16.43
C SER A 101 -16.27 -25.95 -16.94
N GLU A 102 -16.25 -24.64 -17.23
CA GLU A 102 -17.33 -23.90 -17.88
C GLU A 102 -17.48 -24.32 -19.35
N THR A 103 -16.39 -24.42 -20.13
CA THR A 103 -16.47 -24.92 -21.51
C THR A 103 -16.95 -26.37 -21.56
N ASP A 104 -16.45 -27.25 -20.69
CA ASP A 104 -16.95 -28.63 -20.60
C ASP A 104 -18.43 -28.68 -20.20
N GLY A 105 -18.88 -27.73 -19.37
CA GLY A 105 -20.27 -27.58 -18.93
C GLY A 105 -21.18 -27.09 -20.06
N LEU A 106 -20.72 -26.11 -20.84
CA LEU A 106 -21.38 -25.61 -22.04
C LEU A 106 -21.45 -26.69 -23.13
N ASP A 107 -20.37 -27.44 -23.38
CA ASP A 107 -20.35 -28.55 -24.33
C ASP A 107 -21.30 -29.69 -23.90
N ARG A 108 -21.35 -30.02 -22.61
CA ARG A 108 -22.37 -30.94 -22.07
C ARG A 108 -23.78 -30.40 -22.30
N GLY A 109 -24.02 -29.10 -22.06
CA GLY A 109 -25.29 -28.43 -22.36
C GLY A 109 -25.65 -28.47 -23.85
N VAL A 110 -24.69 -28.23 -24.75
CA VAL A 110 -24.87 -28.34 -26.21
C VAL A 110 -25.18 -29.78 -26.63
N ILE A 111 -24.49 -30.78 -26.06
CA ILE A 111 -24.75 -32.20 -26.30
C ILE A 111 -26.16 -32.59 -25.84
N ASP A 112 -26.59 -32.15 -24.67
CA ASP A 112 -27.92 -32.47 -24.13
C ASP A 112 -29.04 -31.72 -24.86
N CYS A 113 -28.84 -30.46 -25.23
CA CYS A 113 -29.72 -29.75 -26.16
C CYS A 113 -29.83 -30.50 -27.51
N GLN A 114 -28.71 -30.99 -28.07
CA GLN A 114 -28.74 -31.80 -29.29
C GLN A 114 -29.48 -33.13 -29.10
N LYS A 115 -29.39 -33.79 -27.94
CA LYS A 115 -30.19 -34.99 -27.62
C LYS A 115 -31.68 -34.62 -27.59
N GLN A 116 -32.06 -33.58 -26.83
CA GLN A 116 -33.45 -33.12 -26.74
C GLN A 116 -34.02 -32.74 -28.12
N CYS A 117 -33.26 -32.05 -28.97
CA CYS A 117 -33.68 -31.76 -30.35
C CYS A 117 -33.88 -33.05 -31.19
N LYS A 118 -33.01 -34.07 -31.04
CA LYS A 118 -33.17 -35.37 -31.71
C LYS A 118 -34.40 -36.12 -31.17
N ASP A 119 -34.62 -36.12 -29.87
CA ASP A 119 -35.76 -36.80 -29.24
C ASP A 119 -37.10 -36.13 -29.60
N ILE A 120 -37.15 -34.80 -29.60
CA ILE A 120 -38.29 -34.02 -30.11
C ILE A 120 -38.50 -34.35 -31.59
N GLY A 121 -37.44 -34.41 -32.41
CA GLY A 121 -37.50 -34.84 -33.80
C GLY A 121 -38.13 -36.22 -33.96
N THR A 122 -37.62 -37.26 -33.29
CA THR A 122 -38.22 -38.60 -33.37
C THR A 122 -39.63 -38.67 -32.81
N ARG A 123 -39.99 -37.82 -31.83
CA ARG A 123 -41.37 -37.72 -31.33
C ARG A 123 -42.30 -37.07 -32.35
N VAL A 124 -41.84 -36.06 -33.09
CA VAL A 124 -42.56 -35.47 -34.23
C VAL A 124 -42.72 -36.50 -35.34
N ASP A 125 -41.67 -37.23 -35.73
CA ASP A 125 -41.74 -38.31 -36.72
C ASP A 125 -42.76 -39.39 -36.32
N ARG A 126 -42.72 -39.86 -35.06
CA ARG A 126 -43.69 -40.83 -34.52
C ARG A 126 -45.12 -40.29 -34.56
N LEU A 127 -45.34 -39.01 -34.24
CA LEU A 127 -46.65 -38.37 -34.31
C LEU A 127 -47.14 -38.24 -35.76
N GLN A 128 -46.29 -37.86 -36.72
CA GLN A 128 -46.63 -37.81 -38.14
C GLN A 128 -47.00 -39.20 -38.68
N ILE A 129 -46.22 -40.24 -38.34
CA ILE A 129 -46.51 -41.64 -38.68
C ILE A 129 -47.82 -42.12 -38.02
N ASN A 130 -48.13 -41.67 -36.81
CA ASN A 130 -49.40 -41.98 -36.15
C ASN A 130 -50.58 -41.27 -36.81
N ILE A 131 -50.45 -39.99 -37.16
CA ILE A 131 -51.48 -39.22 -37.88
C ILE A 131 -51.76 -39.87 -39.24
N ALA A 132 -50.72 -40.22 -40.00
CA ALA A 132 -50.87 -40.92 -41.28
C ALA A 132 -51.58 -42.29 -41.14
N ARG A 133 -51.27 -43.05 -40.08
CA ARG A 133 -51.97 -44.31 -39.77
C ARG A 133 -53.42 -44.10 -39.31
N LEU A 134 -53.70 -43.04 -38.55
CA LEU A 134 -55.05 -42.73 -38.07
C LEU A 134 -55.96 -42.24 -39.20
N LEU A 135 -55.45 -41.39 -40.11
CA LEU A 135 -56.16 -41.00 -41.33
C LEU A 135 -56.50 -42.23 -42.18
N LYS A 136 -55.51 -43.10 -42.46
CA LYS A 136 -55.74 -44.33 -43.25
C LYS A 136 -56.68 -45.33 -42.56
N LYS A 137 -56.77 -45.31 -41.22
CA LYS A 137 -57.79 -46.05 -40.45
C LYS A 137 -59.17 -45.40 -40.51
N ALA A 138 -59.27 -44.07 -40.55
CA ALA A 138 -60.55 -43.38 -40.71
C ALA A 138 -61.16 -43.64 -42.10
N ASP A 139 -60.33 -43.79 -43.14
CA ASP A 139 -60.79 -44.11 -44.50
C ASP A 139 -61.24 -45.58 -44.65
N THR A 140 -60.61 -46.53 -43.96
CA THR A 140 -61.08 -47.94 -43.90
C THR A 140 -62.37 -48.07 -43.09
N LEU A 141 -62.44 -47.44 -41.91
CA LEU A 141 -63.68 -47.40 -41.12
C LEU A 141 -64.85 -46.74 -41.86
N LYS A 142 -64.61 -45.75 -42.74
CA LYS A 142 -65.65 -45.18 -43.62
C LYS A 142 -66.23 -46.19 -44.60
N SER A 143 -65.41 -47.10 -45.14
CA SER A 143 -65.90 -48.13 -46.07
C SER A 143 -66.62 -49.27 -45.34
N GLU A 144 -66.14 -49.65 -44.16
CA GLU A 144 -66.76 -50.68 -43.30
C GLU A 144 -68.14 -50.24 -42.78
N VAL A 145 -68.27 -49.02 -42.25
CA VAL A 145 -69.53 -48.45 -41.72
C VAL A 145 -70.63 -48.30 -42.78
N CYS A 146 -70.27 -48.23 -44.07
CA CYS A 146 -71.27 -48.20 -45.15
C CYS A 146 -71.84 -49.59 -45.49
N GLY A 147 -71.17 -50.69 -45.12
CA GLY A 147 -71.60 -52.05 -45.45
C GLY A 147 -72.57 -52.66 -44.43
N GLU A 148 -72.28 -52.54 -43.13
CA GLU A 148 -72.95 -53.36 -42.10
C GLU A 148 -74.31 -52.80 -41.62
N ARG A 149 -74.76 -51.65 -42.15
CA ARG A 149 -75.94 -50.93 -41.65
C ARG A 149 -77.26 -51.71 -41.73
N GLY A 150 -77.38 -52.66 -42.66
CA GLY A 150 -78.59 -53.47 -42.84
C GLY A 150 -78.77 -54.55 -41.76
N ALA A 151 -77.80 -55.45 -41.62
CA ALA A 151 -77.90 -56.58 -40.68
C ALA A 151 -78.04 -56.14 -39.22
N LEU A 152 -77.47 -55.00 -38.85
CA LEU A 152 -77.47 -54.48 -37.48
C LEU A 152 -78.81 -53.84 -37.05
N GLN A 153 -79.86 -53.83 -37.88
CA GLN A 153 -81.21 -53.42 -37.46
C GLN A 153 -82.03 -54.58 -36.87
N GLU A 154 -81.94 -55.78 -37.43
CA GLU A 154 -82.79 -56.92 -37.02
C GLU A 154 -82.43 -57.44 -35.62
N TRP A 155 -81.13 -57.51 -35.30
CA TRP A 155 -80.63 -58.00 -34.01
C TRP A 155 -80.89 -57.05 -32.82
N ARG A 156 -81.17 -55.75 -33.06
CA ARG A 156 -81.46 -54.78 -31.99
C ARG A 156 -82.81 -55.04 -31.34
N ALA A 157 -83.83 -55.32 -32.15
CA ALA A 157 -85.21 -55.53 -31.71
C ALA A 157 -85.40 -56.71 -30.72
N ALA A 158 -84.41 -57.60 -30.63
CA ALA A 158 -84.40 -58.74 -29.70
C ALA A 158 -83.76 -58.40 -28.33
N LEU A 159 -82.75 -57.52 -28.28
CA LEU A 159 -81.98 -57.23 -27.06
C LEU A 159 -82.56 -56.06 -26.23
N GLU A 160 -83.24 -55.12 -26.87
CA GLU A 160 -83.72 -53.88 -26.25
C GLU A 160 -84.75 -54.06 -25.11
N ARG A 161 -85.28 -55.27 -24.88
CA ARG A 161 -86.33 -55.53 -23.88
C ARG A 161 -85.87 -55.85 -22.45
N ASN A 162 -84.58 -56.13 -22.20
CA ASN A 162 -84.09 -56.43 -20.84
C ASN A 162 -82.62 -56.04 -20.55
N SER A 163 -81.83 -55.59 -21.53
CA SER A 163 -80.46 -55.11 -21.28
C SER A 163 -80.34 -53.58 -21.17
N GLY A 164 -81.42 -52.83 -21.44
CA GLY A 164 -81.41 -51.37 -21.57
C GLY A 164 -80.80 -50.65 -20.37
N ASP A 165 -81.42 -50.76 -19.19
CA ASP A 165 -81.07 -49.93 -18.03
C ASP A 165 -79.66 -50.21 -17.50
N ILE A 166 -79.29 -51.48 -17.39
CA ILE A 166 -77.96 -51.90 -16.91
C ILE A 166 -76.87 -51.44 -17.91
N THR A 167 -77.08 -51.62 -19.21
CA THR A 167 -76.09 -51.17 -20.20
C THR A 167 -76.07 -49.65 -20.35
N ALA A 168 -77.16 -48.93 -20.09
CA ALA A 168 -77.17 -47.48 -20.03
C ALA A 168 -76.32 -46.96 -18.85
N ILE A 169 -76.49 -47.52 -17.64
CA ILE A 169 -75.70 -47.17 -16.46
C ILE A 169 -74.21 -47.49 -16.68
N GLU A 170 -73.87 -48.66 -17.24
CA GLU A 170 -72.49 -48.98 -17.62
C GLU A 170 -71.93 -48.04 -18.70
N GLN A 171 -72.74 -47.60 -19.66
CA GLN A 171 -72.30 -46.68 -20.70
C GLN A 171 -72.08 -45.27 -20.17
N PHE A 172 -72.98 -44.73 -19.34
CA PHE A 172 -72.78 -43.42 -18.73
C PHE A 172 -71.57 -43.41 -17.79
N THR A 173 -71.42 -44.42 -16.91
CA THR A 173 -70.25 -44.52 -16.03
C THR A 173 -68.93 -44.68 -16.81
N ARG A 174 -68.88 -45.48 -17.89
CA ARG A 174 -67.71 -45.56 -18.78
C ARG A 174 -67.43 -44.26 -19.52
N GLN A 175 -68.47 -43.56 -20.01
CA GLN A 175 -68.33 -42.26 -20.65
C GLN A 175 -67.81 -41.21 -19.66
N ASP A 176 -68.32 -41.17 -18.44
CA ASP A 176 -67.95 -40.16 -17.44
C ASP A 176 -66.57 -40.44 -16.83
N LEU A 177 -66.18 -41.71 -16.65
CA LEU A 177 -64.79 -42.08 -16.37
C LEU A 177 -63.84 -41.70 -17.51
N SER A 178 -64.29 -41.80 -18.78
CA SER A 178 -63.50 -41.37 -19.93
C SER A 178 -63.38 -39.84 -20.00
N LYS A 179 -64.47 -39.10 -19.78
CA LYS A 179 -64.48 -37.63 -19.67
C LYS A 179 -63.62 -37.16 -18.50
N ALA A 180 -63.71 -37.79 -17.33
CA ALA A 180 -62.90 -37.47 -16.15
C ALA A 180 -61.41 -37.71 -16.43
N LYS A 181 -61.03 -38.84 -17.02
CA LYS A 181 -59.65 -39.09 -17.47
C LYS A 181 -59.19 -38.11 -18.53
N ALA A 182 -60.05 -37.68 -19.46
CA ALA A 182 -59.71 -36.67 -20.47
C ALA A 182 -59.52 -35.27 -19.85
N LEU A 183 -60.37 -34.88 -18.89
CA LEU A 183 -60.29 -33.63 -18.15
C LEU A 183 -59.06 -33.60 -17.22
N GLU A 184 -58.75 -34.70 -16.53
CA GLU A 184 -57.55 -34.80 -15.70
C GLU A 184 -56.28 -34.76 -16.57
N ASN A 185 -56.23 -35.48 -17.70
CA ASN A 185 -55.14 -35.34 -18.67
C ASN A 185 -55.02 -33.91 -19.22
N LYS A 186 -56.13 -33.18 -19.39
CA LYS A 186 -56.12 -31.76 -19.79
C LYS A 186 -55.60 -30.88 -18.65
N ARG A 187 -56.01 -31.11 -17.40
CA ARG A 187 -55.54 -30.40 -16.20
C ARG A 187 -54.05 -30.60 -15.98
N GLN A 188 -53.54 -31.82 -16.13
CA GLN A 188 -52.10 -32.12 -16.02
C GLN A 188 -51.28 -31.43 -17.12
N LYS A 189 -51.76 -31.44 -18.38
CA LYS A 189 -51.12 -30.69 -19.47
C LYS A 189 -51.09 -29.19 -19.21
N LEU A 190 -52.24 -28.60 -18.83
CA LEU A 190 -52.34 -27.19 -18.50
C LEU A 190 -51.48 -26.82 -17.28
N LYS A 191 -51.35 -27.70 -16.28
CA LYS A 191 -50.39 -27.50 -15.17
C LYS A 191 -48.96 -27.50 -15.68
N VAL A 192 -48.54 -28.48 -16.49
CA VAL A 192 -47.18 -28.54 -17.04
C VAL A 192 -46.88 -27.36 -17.98
N GLU A 193 -47.89 -26.81 -18.66
CA GLU A 193 -47.76 -25.58 -19.46
C GLU A 193 -47.70 -24.32 -18.57
N HIS A 194 -48.52 -24.23 -17.54
CA HIS A 194 -48.46 -23.18 -16.52
C HIS A 194 -47.09 -23.14 -15.83
N ASP A 195 -46.62 -24.28 -15.32
CA ASP A 195 -45.38 -24.37 -14.55
C ASP A 195 -44.17 -23.98 -15.41
N ARG A 196 -44.13 -24.38 -16.70
CA ARG A 196 -43.12 -23.91 -17.68
C ARG A 196 -43.21 -22.41 -17.96
N MET A 197 -44.41 -21.86 -18.09
CA MET A 197 -44.58 -20.41 -18.30
C MET A 197 -44.14 -19.64 -17.04
N HIS A 198 -44.41 -20.17 -15.85
CA HIS A 198 -43.99 -19.59 -14.58
C HIS A 198 -42.46 -19.66 -14.39
N GLU A 199 -41.83 -20.80 -14.68
CA GLU A 199 -40.37 -20.94 -14.79
C GLU A 199 -39.78 -19.94 -15.79
N ARG A 200 -40.42 -19.76 -16.96
CA ARG A 200 -39.96 -18.82 -17.99
C ARG A 200 -40.08 -17.36 -17.55
N ILE A 201 -41.16 -16.99 -16.85
CA ILE A 201 -41.32 -15.67 -16.25
C ILE A 201 -40.24 -15.44 -15.18
N ASN A 202 -40.00 -16.42 -14.29
CA ASN A 202 -38.98 -16.32 -13.26
C ASN A 202 -37.56 -16.19 -13.84
N GLN A 203 -37.25 -16.86 -14.96
CA GLN A 203 -36.02 -16.63 -15.73
C GLN A 203 -35.94 -15.20 -16.28
N LEU A 204 -37.00 -14.71 -16.91
CA LEU A 204 -37.03 -13.37 -17.51
C LEU A 204 -36.89 -12.27 -16.45
N VAL A 205 -37.54 -12.42 -15.29
CA VAL A 205 -37.40 -11.51 -14.14
C VAL A 205 -35.99 -11.59 -13.55
N SER A 206 -35.42 -12.79 -13.37
CA SER A 206 -34.05 -12.94 -12.87
C SER A 206 -33.01 -12.26 -13.79
N ASN A 207 -33.19 -12.41 -15.11
CA ASN A 207 -32.36 -11.77 -16.12
C ASN A 207 -32.55 -10.25 -16.12
N LEU A 208 -33.79 -9.75 -16.13
CA LEU A 208 -34.09 -8.31 -16.07
C LEU A 208 -33.44 -7.67 -14.84
N ASN A 209 -33.63 -8.27 -13.66
CA ASN A 209 -33.03 -7.79 -12.41
C ASN A 209 -31.49 -7.81 -12.47
N ALA A 210 -30.87 -8.67 -13.31
CA ALA A 210 -29.42 -8.74 -13.47
C ALA A 210 -28.89 -7.65 -14.43
N GLU A 211 -29.63 -7.35 -15.50
CA GLU A 211 -29.36 -6.24 -16.41
C GLU A 211 -29.58 -4.88 -15.73
N GLU A 212 -30.65 -4.71 -14.95
CA GLU A 212 -30.89 -3.51 -14.11
C GLU A 212 -29.70 -3.26 -13.17
N ARG A 213 -29.27 -4.29 -12.42
CA ARG A 213 -28.08 -4.23 -11.58
C ARG A 213 -26.79 -3.95 -12.38
N ALA A 214 -26.73 -4.26 -13.67
CA ALA A 214 -25.61 -3.90 -14.54
C ALA A 214 -25.67 -2.42 -14.95
N CYS A 215 -26.86 -1.93 -15.35
CA CYS A 215 -27.13 -0.52 -15.62
C CYS A 215 -26.82 0.37 -14.40
N ASP A 216 -27.16 -0.06 -13.19
CA ASP A 216 -26.80 0.64 -11.94
C ASP A 216 -25.28 0.78 -11.79
N ARG A 217 -24.54 -0.32 -11.94
CA ARG A 217 -23.06 -0.31 -11.86
C ARG A 217 -22.43 0.58 -12.92
N ILE A 218 -22.92 0.51 -14.16
CA ILE A 218 -22.47 1.37 -15.26
C ILE A 218 -22.78 2.84 -14.96
N SER A 219 -23.95 3.14 -14.41
CA SER A 219 -24.35 4.51 -14.03
C SER A 219 -23.45 5.08 -12.93
N ILE A 220 -23.12 4.28 -11.92
CA ILE A 220 -22.15 4.65 -10.87
C ILE A 220 -20.77 4.92 -11.50
N GLN A 221 -20.25 4.01 -12.32
CA GLN A 221 -18.95 4.17 -12.99
C GLN A 221 -18.91 5.41 -13.92
N VAL A 222 -20.01 5.74 -14.58
CA VAL A 222 -20.12 6.97 -15.39
C VAL A 222 -20.09 8.21 -14.50
N MET A 223 -20.79 8.22 -13.37
CA MET A 223 -20.77 9.34 -12.42
C MET A 223 -19.40 9.53 -11.78
N GLU A 224 -18.74 8.44 -11.37
CA GLU A 224 -17.35 8.45 -10.87
C GLU A 224 -16.38 9.00 -11.93
N GLY A 225 -16.47 8.52 -13.18
CA GLY A 225 -15.64 9.01 -14.28
C GLY A 225 -15.91 10.47 -14.68
N MET A 226 -17.13 10.96 -14.48
CA MET A 226 -17.46 12.38 -14.66
C MET A 226 -16.85 13.25 -13.55
N GLU A 227 -16.91 12.82 -12.29
CA GLU A 227 -16.30 13.56 -11.18
C GLU A 227 -14.77 13.54 -11.26
N GLN A 228 -14.15 12.41 -11.61
CA GLN A 228 -12.72 12.31 -11.89
C GLN A 228 -12.29 13.27 -13.02
N ARG A 229 -13.06 13.34 -14.12
CA ARG A 229 -12.81 14.30 -15.22
C ARG A 229 -12.94 15.76 -14.74
N LYS A 230 -13.91 16.06 -13.88
CA LYS A 230 -14.13 17.39 -13.28
C LYS A 230 -12.98 17.78 -12.34
N GLN A 231 -12.54 16.88 -11.48
CA GLN A 231 -11.36 17.05 -10.62
C GLN A 231 -10.09 17.29 -11.45
N MET A 232 -9.85 16.48 -12.48
CA MET A 232 -8.69 16.66 -13.36
C MET A 232 -8.74 17.97 -14.15
N MET A 233 -9.93 18.45 -14.58
CA MET A 233 -10.05 19.80 -15.17
C MET A 233 -9.78 20.93 -14.16
N ILE A 234 -10.14 20.77 -12.88
CA ILE A 234 -9.83 21.75 -11.83
C ILE A 234 -8.32 21.77 -11.57
N MET A 235 -7.68 20.60 -11.45
CA MET A 235 -6.22 20.47 -11.30
C MET A 235 -5.47 21.05 -12.50
N TRP A 236 -5.91 20.74 -13.73
CA TRP A 236 -5.28 21.24 -14.95
C TRP A 236 -5.41 22.77 -15.08
N ARG A 237 -6.59 23.33 -14.75
CA ARG A 237 -6.77 24.79 -14.68
C ARG A 237 -5.83 25.42 -13.65
N GLY A 238 -5.75 24.85 -12.44
CA GLY A 238 -4.81 25.31 -11.41
C GLY A 238 -3.34 25.22 -11.85
N ALA A 239 -2.96 24.19 -12.61
CA ALA A 239 -1.62 24.08 -13.18
C ALA A 239 -1.35 25.15 -14.25
N VAL A 240 -2.31 25.43 -15.14
CA VAL A 240 -2.21 26.50 -16.14
C VAL A 240 -2.13 27.88 -15.50
N ASP A 241 -2.93 28.15 -14.47
CA ASP A 241 -2.89 29.43 -13.75
C ASP A 241 -1.58 29.59 -12.95
N ASN A 242 -1.05 28.51 -12.33
CA ASN A 242 0.27 28.50 -11.71
C ASN A 242 1.41 28.72 -12.71
N LEU A 243 1.32 28.19 -13.94
CA LEU A 243 2.29 28.45 -15.01
C LEU A 243 2.25 29.92 -15.44
N ARG A 244 1.05 30.49 -15.63
CA ARG A 244 0.87 31.91 -15.95
C ARG A 244 1.44 32.83 -14.87
N GLN A 245 1.23 32.49 -13.60
CA GLN A 245 1.82 33.24 -12.48
C GLN A 245 3.35 33.17 -12.51
N ARG A 246 3.93 31.99 -12.76
CA ARG A 246 5.39 31.85 -12.94
C ARG A 246 5.91 32.65 -14.13
N ASP A 247 5.19 32.71 -15.25
CA ASP A 247 5.57 33.53 -16.40
C ASP A 247 5.56 35.04 -16.09
N THR A 248 4.62 35.52 -15.27
CA THR A 248 4.64 36.92 -14.78
C THR A 248 5.77 37.15 -13.78
N ASP A 249 5.98 36.22 -12.83
CA ASP A 249 7.06 36.32 -11.85
C ASP A 249 8.44 36.33 -12.55
N ILE A 250 8.62 35.52 -13.60
CA ILE A 250 9.84 35.49 -14.44
C ILE A 250 10.03 36.80 -15.22
N ARG A 251 8.96 37.47 -15.68
CA ARG A 251 9.08 38.80 -16.31
C ARG A 251 9.53 39.84 -15.29
N HIS A 252 8.92 39.89 -14.11
CA HIS A 252 9.33 40.80 -13.05
C HIS A 252 10.77 40.56 -12.59
N ILE A 253 11.21 39.30 -12.46
CA ILE A 253 12.61 38.98 -12.16
C ILE A 253 13.57 39.47 -13.28
N ARG A 254 13.15 39.44 -14.56
CA ARG A 254 13.96 39.98 -15.67
C ARG A 254 13.98 41.51 -15.70
N GLU A 255 12.86 42.16 -15.39
CA GLU A 255 12.74 43.61 -15.23
C GLU A 255 13.66 44.10 -14.10
N ASP A 256 13.59 43.43 -12.94
CA ASP A 256 14.43 43.72 -11.77
C ASP A 256 15.92 43.42 -12.06
N TYR A 257 16.24 42.37 -12.83
CA TYR A 257 17.62 42.06 -13.22
C TYR A 257 18.20 43.12 -14.17
N ALA A 258 17.45 43.56 -15.18
CA ALA A 258 17.90 44.61 -16.10
C ALA A 258 18.11 45.96 -15.38
N VAL A 259 17.30 46.24 -14.35
CA VAL A 259 17.50 47.37 -13.43
C VAL A 259 18.80 47.25 -12.65
N LEU A 260 19.08 46.08 -12.05
CA LEU A 260 20.32 45.84 -11.30
C LEU A 260 21.57 45.86 -12.20
N GLU A 261 21.45 45.40 -13.44
CA GLU A 261 22.50 45.47 -14.46
C GLU A 261 22.78 46.93 -14.87
N ALA A 262 21.75 47.77 -15.02
CA ALA A 262 21.92 49.20 -15.26
C ALA A 262 22.58 49.92 -14.07
N GLU A 263 22.22 49.58 -12.82
CA GLU A 263 22.85 50.13 -11.62
C GLU A 263 24.32 49.69 -11.48
N ALA A 264 24.62 48.42 -11.73
CA ALA A 264 25.99 47.91 -11.74
C ALA A 264 26.86 48.62 -12.80
N ASN A 265 26.30 48.91 -13.98
CA ASN A 265 26.98 49.69 -15.02
C ASN A 265 27.20 51.15 -14.60
N LYS A 266 26.19 51.84 -14.02
CA LYS A 266 26.34 53.22 -13.49
C LYS A 266 27.43 53.30 -12.41
N ILE A 267 27.51 52.31 -11.52
CA ILE A 267 28.57 52.21 -10.50
C ILE A 267 29.93 51.94 -11.15
N ALA A 268 30.01 51.03 -12.12
CA ALA A 268 31.26 50.74 -12.83
C ALA A 268 31.79 51.94 -13.65
N GLU A 269 30.89 52.80 -14.14
CA GLU A 269 31.24 54.08 -14.78
C GLU A 269 31.75 55.10 -13.76
N GLN A 270 31.06 55.29 -12.64
CA GLN A 270 31.53 56.14 -11.54
C GLN A 270 32.92 55.70 -11.01
N CYS A 271 33.19 54.39 -10.93
CA CYS A 271 34.51 53.89 -10.58
C CYS A 271 35.58 54.22 -11.64
N ARG A 272 35.25 54.12 -12.94
CA ARG A 272 36.15 54.55 -14.03
C ARG A 272 36.45 56.05 -13.97
N GLU A 273 35.44 56.88 -13.75
CA GLU A 273 35.58 58.33 -13.62
C GLU A 273 36.42 58.72 -12.41
N GLN A 274 36.16 58.15 -11.23
CA GLN A 274 36.97 58.39 -10.03
C GLN A 274 38.42 57.93 -10.19
N GLN A 275 38.66 56.82 -10.90
CA GLN A 275 40.01 56.33 -11.15
C GLN A 275 40.75 57.21 -12.16
N ALA A 276 40.10 57.63 -13.25
CA ALA A 276 40.66 58.61 -14.20
C ALA A 276 40.97 59.95 -13.53
N PHE A 277 40.09 60.43 -12.64
CA PHE A 277 40.36 61.62 -11.83
C PHE A 277 41.56 61.42 -10.90
N CYS A 278 41.65 60.29 -10.19
CA CYS A 278 42.81 59.97 -9.35
C CYS A 278 44.12 59.97 -10.15
N ASP A 279 44.14 59.38 -11.34
CA ASP A 279 45.33 59.35 -12.20
C ASP A 279 45.67 60.72 -12.80
N GLN A 280 44.67 61.55 -13.12
CA GLN A 280 44.89 62.94 -13.48
C GLN A 280 45.47 63.76 -12.31
N GLN A 281 44.99 63.57 -11.08
CA GLN A 281 45.56 64.24 -9.90
C GLN A 281 46.96 63.73 -9.55
N ARG A 282 47.28 62.45 -9.82
CA ARG A 282 48.67 61.95 -9.76
C ARG A 282 49.57 62.65 -10.77
N GLY A 283 49.09 62.86 -12.00
CA GLY A 283 49.76 63.67 -13.03
C GLY A 283 50.03 65.10 -12.55
N ASN A 284 48.97 65.83 -12.19
CA ASN A 284 49.03 67.21 -11.68
C ASN A 284 50.01 67.37 -10.51
N ASN A 285 50.02 66.43 -9.56
CA ASN A 285 50.96 66.45 -8.44
C ASN A 285 52.41 66.20 -8.89
N GLY A 286 52.62 65.33 -9.88
CA GLY A 286 53.94 65.10 -10.48
C GLY A 286 54.45 66.31 -11.27
N ASP A 287 53.55 67.07 -11.92
CA ASP A 287 53.89 68.36 -12.55
C ASP A 287 54.26 69.41 -11.48
N ALA A 288 53.42 69.59 -10.46
CA ALA A 288 53.66 70.54 -9.37
C ALA A 288 54.92 70.22 -8.54
N GLN A 289 55.33 68.95 -8.45
CA GLN A 289 56.62 68.55 -7.87
C GLN A 289 57.81 68.96 -8.75
N ARG A 290 57.71 68.80 -10.07
CA ARG A 290 58.73 69.24 -11.03
C ARG A 290 58.88 70.76 -11.03
N ASP A 291 57.78 71.50 -10.96
CA ASP A 291 57.81 72.97 -10.82
C ASP A 291 58.40 73.42 -9.48
N ASN A 292 58.09 72.75 -8.37
CA ASN A 292 58.73 73.03 -7.08
C ASN A 292 60.25 72.81 -7.12
N LEU A 293 60.71 71.72 -7.75
CA LEU A 293 62.13 71.45 -7.94
C LEU A 293 62.81 72.56 -8.78
N ALA A 294 62.19 72.99 -9.87
CA ALA A 294 62.71 74.07 -10.71
C ALA A 294 62.75 75.42 -9.96
N LEU A 295 61.72 75.72 -9.15
CA LEU A 295 61.69 76.92 -8.30
C LEU A 295 62.73 76.87 -7.18
N ALA A 296 62.94 75.71 -6.54
CA ALA A 296 63.97 75.51 -5.52
C ALA A 296 65.39 75.67 -6.10
N GLN A 297 65.65 75.16 -7.31
CA GLN A 297 66.91 75.37 -8.03
C GLN A 297 67.15 76.86 -8.33
N ARG A 298 66.13 77.57 -8.85
CA ARG A 298 66.20 79.03 -9.07
C ARG A 298 66.47 79.79 -7.77
N LEU A 299 65.76 79.46 -6.68
CA LEU A 299 65.95 80.08 -5.36
C LEU A 299 67.38 79.88 -4.84
N SER A 300 67.94 78.68 -5.00
CA SER A 300 69.32 78.36 -4.64
C SER A 300 70.33 79.20 -5.43
N HIS A 301 70.14 79.31 -6.75
CA HIS A 301 71.02 80.11 -7.62
C HIS A 301 70.94 81.61 -7.28
N THR A 302 69.76 82.14 -6.94
CA THR A 302 69.59 83.53 -6.50
C THR A 302 70.29 83.80 -5.17
N ARG A 303 70.20 82.86 -4.20
CA ARG A 303 70.91 82.97 -2.91
C ARG A 303 72.42 83.00 -3.09
N LEU A 304 72.97 82.16 -3.95
CA LEU A 304 74.41 82.12 -4.24
C LEU A 304 74.91 83.46 -4.82
N ALA A 305 74.15 84.04 -5.77
CA ALA A 305 74.48 85.34 -6.36
C ALA A 305 74.37 86.49 -5.34
N GLN A 306 73.37 86.46 -4.44
CA GLN A 306 73.24 87.44 -3.35
C GLN A 306 74.42 87.37 -2.37
N GLN A 307 74.91 86.17 -2.05
CA GLN A 307 76.09 86.00 -1.20
C GLN A 307 77.35 86.59 -1.86
N GLN A 308 77.59 86.29 -3.13
CA GLN A 308 78.73 86.84 -3.88
C GLN A 308 78.72 88.37 -3.95
N LEU A 309 77.55 88.99 -4.12
CA LEU A 309 77.39 90.45 -4.09
C LEU A 309 77.64 91.05 -2.70
N ALA A 310 77.26 90.34 -1.62
CA ALA A 310 77.54 90.77 -0.25
C ALA A 310 79.05 90.72 0.07
N GLU A 311 79.74 89.68 -0.39
CA GLU A 311 81.20 89.54 -0.27
C GLU A 311 81.93 90.65 -1.05
N GLN A 312 81.48 90.99 -2.26
CA GLN A 312 82.02 92.11 -3.05
C GLN A 312 81.83 93.46 -2.36
N ASN A 313 80.63 93.76 -1.86
CA ASN A 313 80.38 95.01 -1.13
C ASN A 313 81.29 95.14 0.11
N ALA A 314 81.49 94.05 0.86
CA ALA A 314 82.38 94.05 2.02
C ALA A 314 83.85 94.34 1.67
N THR A 315 84.33 93.89 0.50
CA THR A 315 85.66 94.29 0.01
C THR A 315 85.71 95.77 -0.35
N SER A 316 84.73 96.30 -1.09
CA SER A 316 84.69 97.72 -1.47
C SER A 316 84.57 98.67 -0.26
N ASP A 317 83.83 98.31 0.78
CA ASP A 317 83.77 99.08 2.03
C ASP A 317 85.15 99.13 2.73
N SER A 318 85.95 98.06 2.63
CA SER A 318 87.30 98.03 3.22
C SER A 318 88.29 98.97 2.49
N GLU A 319 88.15 99.09 1.17
CA GLU A 319 88.91 100.01 0.31
C GLU A 319 88.48 101.47 0.52
N ALA A 320 87.17 101.73 0.64
CA ALA A 320 86.66 103.05 1.00
C ALA A 320 87.21 103.52 2.36
N GLN A 321 87.33 102.60 3.33
CA GLN A 321 87.90 102.89 4.65
C GLN A 321 89.43 103.10 4.65
N SER A 322 90.21 102.54 3.71
CA SER A 322 91.64 102.86 3.62
C SER A 322 91.85 104.25 3.03
N LEU A 323 91.15 104.57 1.93
CA LEU A 323 91.21 105.88 1.26
C LEU A 323 90.77 107.03 2.19
N GLN A 324 89.80 106.81 3.08
CA GLN A 324 89.42 107.79 4.11
C GLN A 324 90.57 108.12 5.09
N ARG A 325 91.42 107.15 5.44
CA ARG A 325 92.58 107.37 6.33
C ARG A 325 93.67 108.17 5.63
N GLU A 326 93.89 107.91 4.35
CA GLU A 326 94.85 108.67 3.52
C GLU A 326 94.43 110.14 3.38
N LEU A 327 93.14 110.39 3.10
CA LEU A 327 92.58 111.75 3.05
C LEU A 327 92.67 112.48 4.40
N ALA A 328 92.50 111.79 5.52
CA ALA A 328 92.69 112.36 6.86
C ALA A 328 94.15 112.78 7.11
N ASN A 329 95.11 111.94 6.72
CA ASN A 329 96.54 112.26 6.83
C ASN A 329 96.93 113.48 5.98
N LEU A 330 96.41 113.59 4.76
CA LEU A 330 96.67 114.72 3.86
C LEU A 330 96.15 116.06 4.42
N ARG A 331 95.02 116.08 5.12
CA ARG A 331 94.52 117.28 5.82
C ARG A 331 95.50 117.78 6.88
N VAL A 332 96.03 116.87 7.72
CA VAL A 332 96.96 117.22 8.80
C VAL A 332 98.27 117.83 8.28
N VAL A 333 98.70 117.48 7.06
CA VAL A 333 99.85 118.10 6.39
C VAL A 333 99.53 119.53 5.91
N LEU A 334 98.36 119.74 5.31
CA LEU A 334 97.89 121.08 4.89
C LEU A 334 97.73 122.04 6.08
N GLU A 335 97.20 121.56 7.21
CA GLU A 335 97.03 122.35 8.44
C GLU A 335 98.35 123.00 8.91
N LYS A 336 99.48 122.28 8.79
CA LYS A 336 100.81 122.76 9.18
C LYS A 336 101.33 123.87 8.25
N LEU A 337 101.22 123.67 6.94
CA LEU A 337 101.60 124.66 5.92
C LEU A 337 100.79 125.97 6.07
N HIS A 338 99.54 125.88 6.54
CA HIS A 338 98.71 127.03 6.88
C HIS A 338 99.08 127.73 8.21
N MET A 339 99.96 127.17 9.05
CA MET A 339 100.54 127.88 10.20
C MET A 339 101.83 128.61 9.82
N GLU A 340 102.71 127.94 9.07
CA GLU A 340 104.00 128.51 8.62
C GLU A 340 103.79 129.79 7.77
N ASN A 341 102.82 129.77 6.84
CA ASN A 341 102.47 130.94 6.03
C ASN A 341 101.99 132.16 6.86
N ARG A 342 101.42 131.96 8.05
CA ARG A 342 100.95 133.08 8.90
C ARG A 342 102.11 133.81 9.57
N GLN A 343 103.14 133.10 10.01
CA GLN A 343 104.31 133.70 10.66
C GLN A 343 105.05 134.67 9.72
N ILE A 344 105.15 134.34 8.43
CA ILE A 344 105.78 135.19 7.41
C ILE A 344 105.02 136.52 7.23
N MET A 345 103.69 136.50 7.27
CA MET A 345 102.86 137.71 7.12
C MET A 345 103.02 138.69 8.29
N ASP A 346 103.18 138.19 9.51
CA ASP A 346 103.37 139.01 10.71
C ASP A 346 104.75 139.74 10.75
N GLU A 347 105.76 139.21 10.05
CA GLU A 347 107.05 139.90 9.88
C GLU A 347 107.00 141.00 8.83
N GLN A 348 106.25 140.79 7.74
CA GLN A 348 106.02 141.77 6.68
C GLN A 348 105.40 143.05 7.26
N HIS A 349 104.30 142.89 8.00
CA HIS A 349 103.48 144.01 8.52
C HIS A 349 104.25 144.97 9.44
N ARG A 350 105.26 144.48 10.17
CA ARG A 350 106.11 145.31 11.04
C ARG A 350 106.99 146.30 10.26
N LYS A 351 107.34 145.99 9.01
CA LYS A 351 108.17 146.88 8.16
C LYS A 351 107.33 147.99 7.53
N ASP A 352 106.08 147.72 7.19
CA ASP A 352 105.15 148.70 6.59
C ASP A 352 104.87 149.88 7.54
N LEU A 353 104.70 149.60 8.84
CA LEU A 353 104.43 150.61 9.87
C LEU A 353 105.58 151.63 10.02
N ALA A 354 106.83 151.23 9.76
CA ALA A 354 107.97 152.15 9.77
C ALA A 354 107.93 153.17 8.61
N ILE A 355 107.38 152.77 7.45
CA ILE A 355 107.30 153.60 6.24
C ILE A 355 106.18 154.64 6.37
N GLN A 356 105.05 154.29 6.99
CA GLN A 356 103.92 155.20 7.20
C GLN A 356 104.30 156.45 8.02
N SER A 357 105.21 156.31 9.00
CA SER A 357 105.70 157.38 9.88
C SER A 357 106.47 158.50 9.14
N ILE A 358 107.01 158.21 7.97
CA ILE A 358 107.76 159.18 7.14
C ILE A 358 106.83 159.92 6.17
N ASN A 359 105.78 159.26 5.68
CA ASN A 359 104.86 159.84 4.70
C ASN A 359 103.94 160.93 5.28
N SER A 360 103.54 160.84 6.55
CA SER A 360 102.66 161.84 7.19
C SER A 360 103.26 163.26 7.15
N LYS A 361 104.57 163.39 7.42
CA LYS A 361 105.31 164.66 7.44
C LYS A 361 105.41 165.36 6.07
N ILE A 362 105.02 164.69 4.99
CA ILE A 362 104.98 165.23 3.62
C ILE A 362 103.56 165.72 3.26
N SER A 363 102.53 165.37 4.04
CA SER A 363 101.16 165.85 3.87
C SER A 363 100.97 167.26 4.41
N ASP A 364 101.41 167.52 5.65
CA ASP A 364 101.19 168.76 6.43
C ASP A 364 101.79 170.05 5.81
N LEU A 365 102.59 169.92 4.75
CA LEU A 365 103.20 171.00 3.99
C LEU A 365 102.51 171.30 2.66
N LYS A 366 101.56 170.46 2.20
CA LYS A 366 100.83 170.66 0.94
C LYS A 366 99.47 171.32 1.11
N GLU A 367 98.79 171.08 2.22
CA GLU A 367 97.45 171.61 2.50
C GLU A 367 97.45 173.12 2.85
N LYS A 368 98.62 173.70 3.15
CA LYS A 368 98.78 175.10 3.59
C LYS A 368 98.84 176.15 2.46
N LEU A 369 98.48 175.79 1.22
CA LEU A 369 98.63 176.67 0.05
C LEU A 369 97.33 176.96 -0.73
N THR A 370 96.25 176.20 -0.53
CA THR A 370 95.15 176.15 -1.52
C THR A 370 93.73 176.35 -0.98
N GLU A 371 93.52 177.06 0.13
CA GLU A 371 92.20 177.69 0.39
C GLU A 371 92.24 178.91 1.33
N SER A 372 93.00 179.93 0.92
CA SER A 372 92.94 181.27 1.50
C SER A 372 92.18 182.24 0.59
N LEU A 373 90.86 182.39 0.78
CA LEU A 373 90.03 183.37 0.05
C LEU A 373 88.78 183.79 0.86
N ASP A 374 88.94 184.78 1.77
CA ASP A 374 87.96 185.78 2.29
C ASP A 374 86.54 185.38 2.80
N LYS A 375 85.84 186.03 3.76
CA LYS A 375 86.04 187.03 4.87
C LYS A 375 84.69 187.08 5.65
N SER A 376 84.53 187.44 6.95
CA SER A 376 85.46 187.78 8.04
C SER A 376 84.90 187.50 9.47
N LYS A 377 84.29 188.47 10.19
CA LYS A 377 83.80 188.46 11.62
C LYS A 377 82.62 189.48 11.79
N SER A 378 81.89 189.68 12.90
CA SER A 378 81.97 189.22 14.31
C SER A 378 80.62 189.28 15.07
N SER A 379 80.59 188.62 16.24
CA SER A 379 79.70 188.67 17.42
C SER A 379 78.79 189.89 17.73
N GLU A 380 77.50 189.58 17.97
CA GLU A 380 76.70 189.81 19.21
C GLU A 380 76.44 191.20 19.85
N LYS A 381 75.26 191.31 20.49
CA LYS A 381 74.85 192.29 21.54
C LYS A 381 74.82 193.80 21.18
N ARG A 382 73.79 194.22 20.41
CA ARG A 382 73.06 195.49 20.68
C ARG A 382 71.65 195.56 20.08
N ALA A 383 70.74 194.73 20.57
CA ALA A 383 69.30 194.99 20.44
C ALA A 383 68.88 196.12 21.40
N LYS A 384 67.80 196.86 21.05
CA LYS A 384 66.74 197.44 21.92
C LYS A 384 66.19 198.84 21.58
N GLU A 385 66.80 199.64 20.71
CA GLU A 385 66.39 201.05 20.51
C GLU A 385 65.72 201.37 19.15
N LEU A 386 65.50 200.36 18.30
CA LEU A 386 64.68 200.47 17.08
C LEU A 386 63.58 199.39 17.01
N GLU A 387 63.29 198.77 18.16
CA GLU A 387 62.34 197.67 18.32
C GLU A 387 60.87 198.17 18.43
N ASP A 388 60.66 199.49 18.54
CA ASP A 388 59.34 200.10 18.79
C ASP A 388 58.64 200.69 17.55
N MET A 389 59.38 201.20 16.54
CA MET A 389 58.77 201.94 15.41
C MET A 389 58.28 201.08 14.23
N LEU A 390 58.48 199.76 14.25
CA LEU A 390 57.93 198.83 13.24
C LEU A 390 56.58 198.21 13.66
N ASN A 391 56.24 198.26 14.95
CA ASN A 391 55.11 197.53 15.55
C ASN A 391 53.71 198.03 15.14
N GLU A 392 53.62 199.16 14.44
CA GLU A 392 52.34 199.75 14.02
C GLU A 392 51.88 199.27 12.63
N GLU A 393 52.80 199.00 11.70
CA GLU A 393 52.48 198.43 10.38
C GLU A 393 52.05 196.95 10.48
N GLU A 394 52.65 196.16 11.39
CA GLU A 394 52.32 194.75 11.58
C GLU A 394 50.85 194.50 11.95
N ARG A 395 50.18 195.50 12.54
CA ARG A 395 48.78 195.39 12.98
C ARG A 395 47.79 195.31 11.81
N TYR A 396 48.08 195.91 10.66
CA TYR A 396 47.16 195.87 9.52
C TYR A 396 47.24 194.54 8.75
N ALA A 397 48.45 193.97 8.63
CA ALA A 397 48.66 192.66 8.01
C ALA A 397 48.01 191.50 8.80
N SER A 398 47.97 191.64 10.14
CA SER A 398 47.53 190.59 11.07
C SER A 398 46.04 190.21 10.99
N GLN A 399 45.17 191.05 10.42
CA GLN A 399 43.74 190.72 10.29
C GLN A 399 43.42 189.87 9.04
N LEU A 400 44.23 189.98 7.98
CA LEU A 400 44.02 189.24 6.73
C LEU A 400 44.34 187.74 6.90
N THR A 401 45.41 187.44 7.65
CA THR A 401 45.84 186.06 7.95
C THR A 401 44.84 185.30 8.84
N ALA A 402 44.14 185.99 9.76
CA ALA A 402 43.12 185.39 10.62
C ALA A 402 41.89 184.83 9.85
N ASN A 403 41.62 185.35 8.64
CA ASN A 403 40.57 184.80 7.77
C ASN A 403 41.06 183.55 7.01
N GLN A 404 42.30 183.55 6.54
CA GLN A 404 42.94 182.39 5.90
C GLN A 404 42.95 181.15 6.81
N GLN A 405 43.26 181.32 8.10
CA GLN A 405 43.39 180.23 9.07
C GLN A 405 42.07 179.49 9.32
N ARG A 406 40.94 180.19 9.37
CA ARG A 406 39.62 179.57 9.57
C ARG A 406 39.20 178.67 8.40
N ALA A 407 39.50 179.07 7.17
CA ALA A 407 39.24 178.25 5.99
C ALA A 407 40.08 176.94 6.01
N MET A 408 41.37 177.02 6.38
CA MET A 408 42.22 175.83 6.50
C MET A 408 41.73 174.86 7.58
N HIS A 409 41.25 175.36 8.73
CA HIS A 409 40.75 174.50 9.80
C HIS A 409 39.52 173.66 9.37
N CYS A 410 38.55 174.26 8.69
CA CYS A 410 37.40 173.52 8.15
C CYS A 410 37.81 172.48 7.11
N SER A 411 38.76 172.81 6.22
CA SER A 411 39.30 171.85 5.25
C SER A 411 39.98 170.65 5.92
N PHE A 412 40.74 170.89 7.00
CA PHE A 412 41.46 169.85 7.73
C PHE A 412 40.51 168.84 8.39
N VAL A 413 39.42 169.31 9.00
CA VAL A 413 38.42 168.45 9.67
C VAL A 413 37.73 167.49 8.70
N GLU A 414 37.32 167.94 7.51
CA GLU A 414 36.73 167.04 6.51
C GLU A 414 37.76 166.07 5.89
N GLN A 415 39.01 166.53 5.70
CA GLN A 415 40.12 165.65 5.28
C GLN A 415 40.35 164.51 6.30
N GLN A 416 40.22 164.81 7.61
CA GLN A 416 40.34 163.83 8.70
C GLN A 416 39.23 162.77 8.63
N LYS A 417 37.97 163.17 8.43
CA LYS A 417 36.81 162.26 8.28
C LYS A 417 36.91 161.39 7.02
N PHE A 418 37.39 161.95 5.91
CA PHE A 418 37.63 161.19 4.70
C PHE A 418 38.70 160.10 4.92
N LEU A 419 39.75 160.41 5.69
CA LEU A 419 40.79 159.43 6.05
C LEU A 419 40.29 158.30 6.96
N THR A 420 39.37 158.55 7.89
CA THR A 420 38.79 157.47 8.72
C THR A 420 37.92 156.54 7.89
N LEU A 421 36.98 157.07 7.10
CA LEU A 421 36.13 156.27 6.20
C LEU A 421 36.96 155.45 5.19
N LYS A 422 38.02 156.04 4.63
CA LYS A 422 38.95 155.35 3.71
C LYS A 422 39.83 154.29 4.39
N ASN A 423 39.91 154.26 5.72
CA ASN A 423 40.56 153.19 6.46
C ASN A 423 39.57 152.08 6.86
N GLU A 424 38.33 152.43 7.16
CA GLU A 424 37.22 151.49 7.32
C GLU A 424 36.96 150.70 6.02
N GLU A 425 36.94 151.37 4.87
CA GLU A 425 36.85 150.75 3.54
C GLU A 425 37.92 149.65 3.35
N LYS A 426 39.19 149.94 3.70
CA LYS A 426 40.29 148.98 3.62
C LYS A 426 40.11 147.81 4.58
N LEU A 427 39.61 148.05 5.79
CA LEU A 427 39.32 147.00 6.77
C LEU A 427 38.22 146.08 6.23
N PHE A 428 37.11 146.61 5.73
CA PHE A 428 36.05 145.81 5.11
C PHE A 428 36.54 145.07 3.87
N HIS A 429 37.39 145.68 3.03
CA HIS A 429 38.02 145.01 1.90
C HIS A 429 38.90 143.82 2.36
N MET A 430 39.72 143.99 3.39
CA MET A 430 40.56 142.93 3.95
C MET A 430 39.73 141.80 4.57
N HIS A 431 38.68 142.13 5.33
CA HIS A 431 37.74 141.14 5.85
C HIS A 431 37.07 140.36 4.72
N LEU A 432 36.52 141.04 3.71
CA LEU A 432 35.83 140.41 2.59
C LEU A 432 36.78 139.54 1.74
N LYS A 433 38.05 139.93 1.61
CA LYS A 433 39.12 139.13 0.99
C LYS A 433 39.47 137.89 1.83
N ALA A 434 39.52 138.01 3.16
CA ALA A 434 39.70 136.87 4.06
C ALA A 434 38.49 135.90 4.02
N SER A 435 37.26 136.40 4.03
CA SER A 435 36.03 135.61 3.88
C SER A 435 36.01 134.85 2.55
N LYS A 436 36.40 135.48 1.43
CA LYS A 436 36.55 134.81 0.13
C LYS A 436 37.62 133.71 0.16
N ALA A 437 38.75 133.95 0.82
CA ALA A 437 39.77 132.92 1.00
C ALA A 437 39.26 131.73 1.83
N ILE A 438 38.49 131.97 2.90
CA ILE A 438 37.86 130.93 3.72
C ILE A 438 36.81 130.14 2.89
N LEU A 439 35.96 130.82 2.11
CA LEU A 439 35.00 130.17 1.21
C LEU A 439 35.71 129.24 0.22
N SER A 440 36.78 129.68 -0.45
CA SER A 440 37.55 128.82 -1.36
C SER A 440 38.15 127.57 -0.67
N LYS A 441 38.52 127.67 0.61
CA LYS A 441 38.99 126.55 1.45
C LYS A 441 37.86 125.62 1.90
N LEU A 442 36.63 126.12 2.03
CA LEU A 442 35.44 125.31 2.30
C LEU A 442 34.94 124.60 1.04
N GLU A 443 34.89 125.27 -0.10
CA GLU A 443 34.54 124.65 -1.39
C GLU A 443 35.52 123.55 -1.79
N THR A 444 36.84 123.76 -1.60
CA THR A 444 37.85 122.72 -1.88
C THR A 444 37.72 121.52 -0.94
N LYS A 445 37.42 121.75 0.36
CA LYS A 445 37.03 120.67 1.28
C LYS A 445 35.76 119.94 0.83
N GLN A 446 34.72 120.65 0.40
CA GLN A 446 33.48 120.07 -0.10
C GLN A 446 33.72 119.22 -1.36
N ARG A 447 34.50 119.72 -2.32
CA ARG A 447 34.89 118.98 -3.54
C ARG A 447 35.70 117.72 -3.21
N ASN A 448 36.58 117.79 -2.19
CA ASN A 448 37.33 116.62 -1.73
C ASN A 448 36.42 115.60 -1.01
N LEU A 449 35.50 116.04 -0.16
CA LEU A 449 34.52 115.17 0.50
C LEU A 449 33.59 114.47 -0.49
N LEU A 450 33.18 115.16 -1.56
CA LEU A 450 32.41 114.56 -2.66
C LEU A 450 33.22 113.50 -3.41
N LYS A 451 34.52 113.71 -3.64
CA LYS A 451 35.41 112.69 -4.22
C LYS A 451 35.59 111.47 -3.31
N THR A 452 35.78 111.65 -2.00
CA THR A 452 35.89 110.52 -1.07
C THR A 452 34.58 109.76 -0.94
N LEU A 453 33.43 110.45 -0.93
CA LEU A 453 32.11 109.82 -0.95
C LEU A 453 31.88 108.99 -2.22
N GLN A 454 32.33 109.49 -3.38
CA GLN A 454 32.22 108.78 -4.65
C GLN A 454 33.07 107.50 -4.67
N SER A 455 34.33 107.59 -4.25
CA SER A 455 35.22 106.42 -4.10
C SER A 455 34.70 105.40 -3.07
N GLN A 456 34.09 105.87 -1.98
CA GLN A 456 33.43 105.00 -1.00
C GLN A 456 32.22 104.25 -1.59
N LYS A 457 31.41 104.89 -2.44
CA LYS A 457 30.30 104.23 -3.15
C LYS A 457 30.81 103.17 -4.13
N GLU A 458 31.86 103.49 -4.89
CA GLU A 458 32.49 102.56 -5.85
C GLU A 458 33.06 101.32 -5.13
N SER A 459 33.71 101.52 -3.98
CA SER A 459 34.13 100.43 -3.09
C SER A 459 32.95 99.62 -2.55
N LEU A 460 31.85 100.26 -2.16
CA LEU A 460 30.65 99.59 -1.67
C LEU A 460 30.02 98.69 -2.75
N TYR A 461 29.88 99.19 -3.98
CA TYR A 461 29.38 98.39 -5.11
C TYR A 461 30.29 97.20 -5.44
N ALA A 462 31.62 97.39 -5.40
CA ALA A 462 32.55 96.28 -5.59
C ALA A 462 32.43 95.21 -4.50
N ILE A 463 32.23 95.61 -3.24
CA ILE A 463 31.99 94.69 -2.12
C ILE A 463 30.64 93.98 -2.28
N CYS A 464 29.55 94.68 -2.61
CA CYS A 464 28.25 94.06 -2.85
C CYS A 464 28.31 92.99 -3.95
N TYR A 465 28.97 93.29 -5.09
CA TYR A 465 29.17 92.31 -6.17
C TYR A 465 30.01 91.10 -5.73
N GLN A 466 31.03 91.30 -4.89
CA GLN A 466 31.79 90.20 -4.29
C GLN A 466 30.92 89.36 -3.33
N VAL A 467 30.04 89.99 -2.55
CA VAL A 467 29.10 89.28 -1.67
C VAL A 467 28.06 88.47 -2.47
N GLU A 468 27.51 89.02 -3.56
CA GLU A 468 26.56 88.30 -4.43
C GLU A 468 27.23 87.12 -5.15
N THR A 469 28.43 87.30 -5.70
CA THR A 469 29.17 86.24 -6.40
C THR A 469 29.72 85.17 -5.45
N LEU A 470 30.09 85.52 -4.22
CA LEU A 470 30.38 84.56 -3.16
C LEU A 470 29.11 83.85 -2.69
N GLY A 471 27.99 84.55 -2.54
CA GLY A 471 26.70 83.98 -2.18
C GLY A 471 26.23 82.92 -3.17
N ALA A 472 26.28 83.22 -4.48
CA ALA A 472 25.97 82.27 -5.54
C ALA A 472 26.89 81.03 -5.52
N ARG A 473 28.19 81.22 -5.25
CA ARG A 473 29.13 80.10 -5.04
C ARG A 473 28.83 79.30 -3.78
N VAL A 474 28.43 79.95 -2.69
CA VAL A 474 28.06 79.30 -1.42
C VAL A 474 26.81 78.46 -1.63
N SER A 475 25.72 78.99 -2.21
CA SER A 475 24.52 78.21 -2.50
C SER A 475 24.73 77.05 -3.50
N HIS A 476 25.75 77.14 -4.36
CA HIS A 476 26.19 76.01 -5.20
C HIS A 476 26.98 74.96 -4.39
N MET A 477 27.83 75.36 -3.44
CA MET A 477 28.57 74.44 -2.56
C MET A 477 27.68 73.83 -1.46
N GLU A 478 26.62 74.54 -1.04
CA GLU A 478 25.56 74.08 -0.13
C GLU A 478 24.60 73.07 -0.79
N GLY A 479 24.73 72.83 -2.10
CA GLY A 479 24.09 71.70 -2.77
C GLY A 479 22.65 71.93 -3.25
N ALA A 480 22.22 73.18 -3.50
CA ALA A 480 20.85 73.48 -3.95
C ALA A 480 20.41 72.81 -5.28
N GLN A 481 21.35 72.25 -6.05
CA GLN A 481 21.07 71.32 -7.16
C GLN A 481 21.07 69.85 -6.70
N ALA A 482 22.06 69.46 -5.89
CA ALA A 482 22.18 68.12 -5.33
C ALA A 482 20.95 67.71 -4.49
N GLU A 483 20.31 68.63 -3.75
CA GLU A 483 19.06 68.34 -3.05
C GLU A 483 17.90 67.99 -3.99
N ARG A 484 17.85 68.60 -5.20
CA ARG A 484 16.79 68.35 -6.19
C ARG A 484 17.00 67.03 -6.93
N GLU A 485 18.25 66.71 -7.26
CA GLU A 485 18.60 65.44 -7.90
C GLU A 485 18.52 64.28 -6.90
N CYS A 486 18.98 64.48 -5.65
CA CYS A 486 18.85 63.50 -4.57
C CYS A 486 17.38 63.27 -4.18
N SER A 487 16.54 64.30 -4.09
CA SER A 487 15.10 64.10 -3.85
C SER A 487 14.38 63.41 -5.02
N ALA A 488 14.83 63.59 -6.27
CA ALA A 488 14.35 62.81 -7.40
C ALA A 488 14.78 61.33 -7.35
N GLU A 489 16.08 61.03 -7.13
CA GLU A 489 16.55 59.64 -6.96
C GLU A 489 15.93 58.95 -5.72
N LEU A 490 15.68 59.70 -4.64
CA LEU A 490 14.97 59.19 -3.46
C LEU A 490 13.50 58.91 -3.76
N MET A 491 12.84 59.75 -4.55
CA MET A 491 11.44 59.50 -4.97
C MET A 491 11.33 58.29 -5.90
N GLU A 492 12.28 58.08 -6.82
CA GLU A 492 12.35 56.83 -7.61
C GLU A 492 12.57 55.60 -6.71
N ARG A 493 13.50 55.67 -5.75
CA ARG A 493 13.72 54.59 -4.77
C ARG A 493 12.47 54.33 -3.92
N GLU A 494 11.78 55.37 -3.46
CA GLU A 494 10.53 55.25 -2.70
C GLU A 494 9.43 54.59 -3.55
N ASN A 495 9.31 54.96 -4.82
CA ASN A 495 8.34 54.38 -5.74
C ASN A 495 8.64 52.90 -6.07
N ARG A 496 9.91 52.54 -6.30
CA ARG A 496 10.30 51.12 -6.41
C ARG A 496 10.03 50.33 -5.13
N LEU A 497 10.25 50.90 -3.95
CA LEU A 497 9.93 50.25 -2.67
C LEU A 497 8.42 50.06 -2.50
N LYS A 498 7.59 51.02 -2.93
CA LYS A 498 6.13 50.87 -3.00
C LYS A 498 5.72 49.74 -3.95
N ASP A 499 6.32 49.66 -5.15
CA ASP A 499 6.06 48.59 -6.11
C ASP A 499 6.44 47.21 -5.55
N VAL A 500 7.64 47.06 -4.98
CA VAL A 500 8.10 45.81 -4.34
C VAL A 500 7.19 45.42 -3.17
N CYS A 501 6.78 46.37 -2.33
CA CYS A 501 5.79 46.12 -1.27
C CYS A 501 4.43 45.70 -1.84
N SER A 502 3.98 46.27 -2.97
CA SER A 502 2.72 45.88 -3.61
C SER A 502 2.79 44.45 -4.19
N ARG A 503 3.91 44.08 -4.81
CA ARG A 503 4.18 42.71 -5.29
C ARG A 503 4.19 41.71 -4.14
N HIS A 504 4.81 42.07 -3.00
CA HIS A 504 4.78 41.24 -1.80
C HIS A 504 3.39 41.12 -1.18
N ALA A 505 2.61 42.21 -1.09
CA ALA A 505 1.23 42.18 -0.61
C ALA A 505 0.33 41.30 -1.50
N ALA A 506 0.47 41.38 -2.82
CA ALA A 506 -0.23 40.50 -3.75
C ALA A 506 0.15 39.02 -3.55
N ARG A 507 1.43 38.72 -3.31
CA ARG A 507 1.89 37.35 -3.00
C ARG A 507 1.35 36.83 -1.66
N VAL A 508 1.24 37.69 -0.65
CA VAL A 508 0.60 37.34 0.64
C VAL A 508 -0.88 37.05 0.45
N ALA A 509 -1.64 37.92 -0.23
CA ALA A 509 -3.06 37.71 -0.50
C ALA A 509 -3.35 36.44 -1.36
N LEU A 510 -2.40 36.05 -2.23
CA LEU A 510 -2.45 34.78 -2.95
C LEU A 510 -2.28 33.59 -1.99
N LEU A 511 -1.27 33.63 -1.11
CA LEU A 511 -1.02 32.58 -0.12
C LEU A 511 -2.16 32.46 0.90
N GLU A 512 -2.75 33.57 1.34
CA GLU A 512 -3.95 33.60 2.18
C GLU A 512 -5.14 32.94 1.47
N ARG A 513 -5.34 33.20 0.17
CA ARG A 513 -6.36 32.50 -0.64
C ARG A 513 -6.10 31.00 -0.77
N HIS A 514 -4.85 30.57 -0.89
CA HIS A 514 -4.52 29.14 -0.89
C HIS A 514 -4.75 28.49 0.48
N SER A 515 -4.36 29.18 1.57
CA SER A 515 -4.64 28.76 2.95
C SER A 515 -6.15 28.64 3.20
N ALA A 516 -6.95 29.62 2.78
CA ALA A 516 -8.40 29.61 2.93
C ALA A 516 -9.05 28.41 2.20
N ARG A 517 -8.60 28.10 0.97
CA ARG A 517 -9.04 26.90 0.24
C ARG A 517 -8.68 25.61 0.97
N LEU A 518 -7.44 25.47 1.44
CA LEU A 518 -7.02 24.30 2.22
C LEU A 518 -7.86 24.12 3.48
N HIS A 519 -8.21 25.21 4.18
CA HIS A 519 -9.11 25.15 5.33
C HIS A 519 -10.55 24.76 4.94
N ASP A 520 -11.06 25.20 3.78
CA ASP A 520 -12.36 24.76 3.26
C ASP A 520 -12.35 23.30 2.82
N ASP A 521 -11.28 22.83 2.20
CA ASP A 521 -11.13 21.43 1.79
C ASP A 521 -10.98 20.51 3.01
N MET A 522 -10.24 20.92 4.04
CA MET A 522 -10.23 20.25 5.36
C MET A 522 -11.62 20.23 6.00
N ARG A 523 -12.38 21.34 5.95
CA ARG A 523 -13.77 21.41 6.46
C ARG A 523 -14.74 20.52 5.68
N ARG A 524 -14.52 20.30 4.37
CA ARG A 524 -15.30 19.36 3.54
C ARG A 524 -14.97 17.92 3.93
N LEU A 525 -13.69 17.56 3.89
CA LEU A 525 -13.22 16.21 4.24
C LEU A 525 -13.60 15.78 5.65
N ALA A 526 -13.62 16.70 6.62
CA ALA A 526 -14.11 16.42 7.97
C ALA A 526 -15.61 16.06 7.99
N LYS A 527 -16.46 16.81 7.26
CA LYS A 527 -17.90 16.51 7.15
C LYS A 527 -18.18 15.23 6.37
N ASP A 528 -17.41 14.97 5.32
CA ASP A 528 -17.52 13.75 4.52
C ASP A 528 -17.12 12.53 5.37
N LEU A 529 -16.09 12.65 6.21
CA LEU A 529 -15.68 11.63 7.19
C LEU A 529 -16.75 11.42 8.29
N GLU A 530 -17.33 12.50 8.83
CA GLU A 530 -18.45 12.42 9.78
C GLU A 530 -19.65 11.68 9.15
N ALA A 531 -20.05 12.05 7.93
CA ALA A 531 -21.13 11.39 7.21
C ALA A 531 -20.84 9.90 6.94
N GLN A 532 -19.62 9.56 6.49
CA GLN A 532 -19.20 8.17 6.31
C GLN A 532 -19.18 7.39 7.63
N SER A 533 -18.80 8.02 8.75
CA SER A 533 -18.84 7.38 10.07
C SER A 533 -20.27 7.06 10.51
N VAL A 534 -21.23 7.94 10.23
CA VAL A 534 -22.66 7.74 10.50
C VAL A 534 -23.24 6.63 9.63
N GLU A 535 -22.90 6.58 8.34
CA GLU A 535 -23.30 5.47 7.46
C GLU A 535 -22.64 4.14 7.87
N HIS A 536 -21.37 4.14 8.29
CA HIS A 536 -20.72 2.95 8.83
C HIS A 536 -21.44 2.42 10.08
N VAL A 537 -21.86 3.28 11.01
CA VAL A 537 -22.65 2.88 12.19
C VAL A 537 -24.03 2.32 11.79
N LYS A 538 -24.71 2.92 10.80
CA LYS A 538 -25.98 2.40 10.24
C LYS A 538 -25.79 1.03 9.57
N LEU A 539 -24.73 0.84 8.79
CA LEU A 539 -24.41 -0.44 8.16
C LEU A 539 -24.04 -1.50 9.21
N GLN A 540 -23.33 -1.12 10.27
CA GLN A 540 -22.99 -2.02 11.37
C GLN A 540 -24.23 -2.46 12.18
N SER A 541 -25.22 -1.59 12.38
CA SER A 541 -26.48 -1.96 13.04
C SER A 541 -27.39 -2.82 12.14
N ARG A 542 -27.40 -2.55 10.82
CA ARG A 542 -28.04 -3.43 9.81
C ARG A 542 -27.37 -4.81 9.73
N LEU A 543 -26.04 -4.88 9.85
CA LEU A 543 -25.32 -6.15 9.91
C LEU A 543 -25.68 -6.93 11.18
N LYS A 544 -25.65 -6.29 12.37
CA LYS A 544 -26.04 -6.93 13.64
C LYS A 544 -27.47 -7.47 13.61
N THR A 545 -28.43 -6.72 13.09
CA THR A 545 -29.82 -7.18 12.95
C THR A 545 -29.96 -8.30 11.92
N SER A 546 -29.24 -8.25 10.78
CA SER A 546 -29.21 -9.34 9.82
C SER A 546 -28.59 -10.64 10.39
N VAL A 547 -27.56 -10.54 11.23
CA VAL A 547 -26.95 -11.70 11.90
C VAL A 547 -27.93 -12.32 12.90
N LEU A 548 -28.60 -11.51 13.72
CA LEU A 548 -29.63 -11.99 14.65
C LEU A 548 -30.80 -12.71 13.93
N ASN A 549 -31.20 -12.22 12.75
CA ASN A 549 -32.21 -12.87 11.92
C ASN A 549 -31.73 -14.25 11.38
N VAL A 550 -30.46 -14.37 10.99
CA VAL A 550 -29.86 -15.66 10.58
C VAL A 550 -29.77 -16.63 11.76
N GLU A 551 -29.29 -16.17 12.92
CA GLU A 551 -29.26 -16.97 14.15
C GLU A 551 -30.65 -17.43 14.61
N GLY A 552 -31.68 -16.62 14.38
CA GLY A 552 -33.09 -16.97 14.58
C GLY A 552 -33.53 -18.10 13.65
N GLY A 553 -33.38 -17.90 12.34
CA GLY A 553 -33.70 -18.92 11.33
C GLY A 553 -32.92 -20.23 11.51
N GLU A 554 -31.68 -20.20 12.02
CA GLU A 554 -30.94 -21.41 12.38
C GLU A 554 -31.50 -22.15 13.61
N LYS A 555 -32.09 -21.44 14.58
CA LYS A 555 -32.78 -22.05 15.73
C LYS A 555 -34.06 -22.73 15.26
N GLU A 556 -34.91 -22.02 14.52
CA GLU A 556 -36.13 -22.55 13.91
C GLU A 556 -35.85 -23.77 13.01
N LEU A 557 -34.81 -23.70 12.17
CA LEU A 557 -34.41 -24.81 11.31
C LEU A 557 -33.90 -26.03 12.09
N ARG A 558 -33.25 -25.84 13.24
CA ARG A 558 -32.87 -26.94 14.15
C ARG A 558 -34.10 -27.55 14.81
N GLU A 559 -35.02 -26.74 15.32
CA GLU A 559 -36.26 -27.21 15.95
C GLU A 559 -37.16 -27.96 14.95
N ALA A 560 -37.31 -27.47 13.72
CA ALA A 560 -38.01 -28.14 12.63
C ALA A 560 -37.36 -29.48 12.25
N ARG A 561 -36.01 -29.56 12.25
CA ARG A 561 -35.28 -30.82 12.05
C ARG A 561 -35.55 -31.83 13.18
N GLU A 562 -35.56 -31.40 14.45
CA GLU A 562 -35.91 -32.31 15.56
C GLU A 562 -37.38 -32.73 15.54
N ALA A 563 -38.31 -31.85 15.15
CA ALA A 563 -39.71 -32.19 14.95
C ALA A 563 -39.89 -33.24 13.83
N TRP A 564 -39.21 -33.07 12.70
CA TRP A 564 -39.21 -34.05 11.60
C TRP A 564 -38.59 -35.39 12.00
N ARG A 565 -37.48 -35.40 12.78
CA ARG A 565 -36.90 -36.64 13.30
C ARG A 565 -37.88 -37.38 14.22
N ARG A 566 -38.57 -36.67 15.13
CA ARG A 566 -39.60 -37.26 16.00
C ARG A 566 -40.75 -37.86 15.19
N ALA A 567 -41.35 -37.10 14.28
CA ALA A 567 -42.43 -37.58 13.41
C ALA A 567 -42.01 -38.81 12.57
N ARG A 568 -40.75 -38.88 12.11
CA ARG A 568 -40.21 -40.04 11.38
C ARG A 568 -40.01 -41.28 12.26
N VAL A 569 -39.69 -41.11 13.54
CA VAL A 569 -39.64 -42.21 14.52
C VAL A 569 -41.06 -42.67 14.86
N GLU A 570 -42.01 -41.75 15.01
CA GLU A 570 -43.43 -42.03 15.24
C GLU A 570 -44.05 -42.82 14.08
N ASP A 571 -43.80 -42.42 12.82
CA ASP A 571 -44.18 -43.19 11.61
C ASP A 571 -43.59 -44.61 11.62
N ALA A 572 -42.28 -44.75 11.93
CA ALA A 572 -41.65 -46.07 12.02
C ALA A 572 -42.29 -46.95 13.12
N LEU A 573 -42.63 -46.37 14.29
CA LEU A 573 -43.33 -47.07 15.37
C LEU A 573 -44.77 -47.42 15.00
N LEU A 574 -45.48 -46.55 14.26
CA LEU A 574 -46.83 -46.80 13.76
C LEU A 574 -46.84 -47.92 12.70
N ARG A 575 -45.88 -47.94 11.78
CA ARG A 575 -45.69 -49.06 10.84
C ARG A 575 -45.41 -50.37 11.57
N LEU A 576 -44.58 -50.36 12.61
CA LEU A 576 -44.34 -51.52 13.46
C LEU A 576 -45.59 -51.95 14.25
N ARG A 577 -46.49 -51.05 14.64
CA ARG A 577 -47.76 -51.37 15.32
C ARG A 577 -48.83 -51.90 14.36
N GLY A 578 -49.03 -51.26 13.22
CA GLY A 578 -49.95 -51.74 12.17
C GLY A 578 -49.53 -53.11 11.65
N ALA A 579 -48.22 -53.34 11.57
CA ALA A 579 -47.65 -54.65 11.37
C ALA A 579 -48.03 -55.64 12.47
N HIS A 580 -47.87 -55.32 13.76
CA HIS A 580 -48.24 -56.23 14.85
C HIS A 580 -49.73 -56.62 14.82
N ALA A 581 -50.62 -55.71 14.40
CA ALA A 581 -52.02 -56.05 14.14
C ALA A 581 -52.17 -57.07 12.99
N ALA A 582 -51.49 -56.87 11.85
CA ALA A 582 -51.48 -57.84 10.76
C ALA A 582 -50.90 -59.22 11.17
N ARG A 583 -49.93 -59.27 12.12
CA ARG A 583 -49.47 -60.53 12.74
C ARG A 583 -50.62 -61.26 13.45
N ALA A 584 -51.33 -60.54 14.30
CA ALA A 584 -52.39 -61.10 15.13
C ALA A 584 -53.57 -61.58 14.28
N LEU A 585 -53.94 -60.81 13.25
CA LEU A 585 -54.98 -61.17 12.28
C LEU A 585 -54.60 -62.46 11.52
N ALA A 586 -53.45 -62.50 10.85
CA ALA A 586 -53.04 -63.69 10.09
C ALA A 586 -52.89 -64.96 10.96
N ALA A 587 -52.52 -64.80 12.24
CA ALA A 587 -52.49 -65.90 13.21
C ALA A 587 -53.91 -66.33 13.64
N ALA A 588 -54.84 -65.39 13.82
CA ALA A 588 -56.24 -65.68 14.13
C ALA A 588 -56.97 -66.32 12.94
N ASP A 589 -56.73 -65.86 11.72
CA ASP A 589 -57.26 -66.44 10.48
C ASP A 589 -56.74 -67.87 10.28
N GLY A 590 -55.44 -68.10 10.51
CA GLY A 590 -54.84 -69.44 10.51
C GLY A 590 -55.43 -70.36 11.58
N ALA A 591 -55.69 -69.84 12.78
CA ALA A 591 -56.37 -70.57 13.85
C ALA A 591 -57.82 -70.92 13.47
N ALA A 592 -58.59 -69.95 12.96
CA ALA A 592 -59.96 -70.15 12.51
C ALA A 592 -60.05 -71.20 11.39
N TYR A 593 -59.18 -71.12 10.38
CA TYR A 593 -59.07 -72.12 9.32
C TYR A 593 -58.68 -73.51 9.87
N SER A 594 -57.81 -73.58 10.89
CA SER A 594 -57.47 -74.86 11.52
C SER A 594 -58.64 -75.46 12.30
N LEU A 595 -59.44 -74.64 12.99
CA LEU A 595 -60.64 -75.05 13.71
C LEU A 595 -61.75 -75.48 12.75
N ASP A 596 -61.93 -74.79 11.62
CA ASP A 596 -62.88 -75.20 10.58
C ASP A 596 -62.46 -76.52 9.91
N ARG A 597 -61.16 -76.70 9.64
CA ARG A 597 -60.64 -77.99 9.17
C ARG A 597 -60.89 -79.11 10.18
N GLN A 598 -60.65 -78.87 11.47
CA GLN A 598 -60.95 -79.83 12.53
C GLN A 598 -62.46 -80.12 12.64
N ARG A 599 -63.32 -79.10 12.55
CA ARG A 599 -64.79 -79.22 12.54
C ARG A 599 -65.26 -80.10 11.38
N LEU A 600 -64.72 -79.89 10.17
CA LEU A 600 -65.01 -80.70 9.00
C LEU A 600 -64.51 -82.14 9.14
N GLN A 601 -63.30 -82.35 9.68
CA GLN A 601 -62.76 -83.69 9.96
C GLN A 601 -63.58 -84.45 11.01
N LEU A 602 -64.03 -83.78 12.07
CA LEU A 602 -64.91 -84.36 13.09
C LEU A 602 -66.30 -84.67 12.52
N HIS A 603 -66.85 -83.82 11.66
CA HIS A 603 -68.10 -84.13 10.94
C HIS A 603 -67.95 -85.33 10.01
N ALA A 604 -66.85 -85.45 9.28
CA ALA A 604 -66.57 -86.60 8.42
C ALA A 604 -66.46 -87.89 9.25
N ALA A 605 -65.62 -87.89 10.31
CA ALA A 605 -65.46 -89.04 11.20
C ALA A 605 -66.76 -89.41 11.94
N MET A 606 -67.60 -88.44 12.30
CA MET A 606 -68.93 -88.70 12.88
C MET A 606 -69.87 -89.33 11.85
N ASN A 607 -69.88 -88.86 10.60
CA ASN A 607 -70.70 -89.43 9.53
C ASN A 607 -70.24 -90.86 9.18
N GLU A 608 -68.94 -91.09 9.07
CA GLU A 608 -68.34 -92.42 8.93
C GLU A 608 -68.74 -93.33 10.09
N ARG A 609 -68.66 -92.84 11.33
CA ARG A 609 -69.06 -93.61 12.52
C ARG A 609 -70.56 -93.89 12.58
N LEU A 610 -71.42 -93.01 12.06
CA LEU A 610 -72.85 -93.27 11.92
C LEU A 610 -73.14 -94.33 10.85
N VAL A 611 -72.38 -94.35 9.76
CA VAL A 611 -72.44 -95.41 8.74
C VAL A 611 -71.91 -96.74 9.31
N GLU A 612 -70.80 -96.74 10.04
CA GLU A 612 -70.30 -97.91 10.78
C GLU A 612 -71.35 -98.43 11.78
N ILE A 613 -72.00 -97.54 12.54
CA ILE A 613 -73.01 -97.94 13.53
C ILE A 613 -74.22 -98.57 12.83
N ARG A 614 -74.67 -98.05 11.68
CA ARG A 614 -75.71 -98.68 10.86
C ARG A 614 -75.26 -100.05 10.33
N ALA A 615 -74.08 -100.14 9.73
CA ALA A 615 -73.53 -101.42 9.25
C ALA A 615 -73.34 -102.44 10.40
N ARG A 616 -72.96 -102.00 11.60
CA ARG A 616 -72.90 -102.82 12.82
C ARG A 616 -74.30 -103.21 13.32
N GLN A 617 -75.30 -102.33 13.23
CA GLN A 617 -76.69 -102.65 13.56
C GLN A 617 -77.27 -103.68 12.59
N ASP A 618 -76.99 -103.57 11.28
CA ASP A 618 -77.40 -104.54 10.27
C ASP A 618 -76.65 -105.88 10.46
N MET A 619 -75.35 -105.85 10.75
CA MET A 619 -74.58 -107.02 11.18
C MET A 619 -75.17 -107.63 12.46
N PHE A 620 -75.54 -106.84 13.46
CA PHE A 620 -76.20 -107.33 14.68
C PHE A 620 -77.61 -107.87 14.41
N ASN A 621 -78.33 -107.36 13.40
CA ASN A 621 -79.62 -107.91 12.96
C ASN A 621 -79.43 -109.26 12.24
N VAL A 622 -78.36 -109.44 11.45
CA VAL A 622 -77.97 -110.73 10.86
C VAL A 622 -77.49 -111.70 11.94
N GLN A 623 -76.62 -111.27 12.86
CA GLN A 623 -76.20 -112.06 14.01
C GLN A 623 -77.38 -112.42 14.92
N LYS A 624 -78.39 -111.56 15.09
CA LYS A 624 -79.61 -111.87 15.84
C LYS A 624 -80.45 -112.95 15.16
N ARG A 625 -80.50 -112.99 13.82
CA ARG A 625 -81.13 -114.09 13.06
C ARG A 625 -80.33 -115.39 13.24
N ALA A 626 -79.02 -115.36 13.01
CA ALA A 626 -78.13 -116.50 13.23
C ALA A 626 -78.20 -117.00 14.69
N LEU A 627 -78.27 -116.10 15.68
CA LEU A 627 -78.44 -116.45 17.10
C LEU A 627 -79.84 -116.99 17.40
N PHE A 628 -80.89 -116.71 16.63
CA PHE A 628 -82.18 -117.40 16.78
C PHE A 628 -82.11 -118.83 16.22
N GLU A 629 -81.42 -119.03 15.10
CA GLU A 629 -81.12 -120.35 14.52
C GLU A 629 -80.21 -121.17 15.45
N ASP A 630 -79.15 -120.57 15.99
CA ASP A 630 -78.22 -121.16 16.96
C ASP A 630 -78.87 -121.33 18.34
N CYS A 631 -79.81 -120.48 18.76
CA CYS A 631 -80.67 -120.81 19.90
C CYS A 631 -81.54 -122.04 19.59
N GLY A 632 -81.90 -122.29 18.33
CA GLY A 632 -82.46 -123.56 17.89
C GLY A 632 -81.49 -124.73 18.16
N LYS A 633 -80.27 -124.64 17.63
CA LYS A 633 -79.21 -125.66 17.80
C LYS A 633 -78.83 -125.89 19.26
N LEU A 634 -78.65 -124.83 20.06
CA LEU A 634 -78.35 -124.88 21.48
C LEU A 634 -79.52 -125.41 22.32
N ARG A 635 -80.77 -125.28 21.89
CA ARG A 635 -81.91 -125.98 22.51
C ARG A 635 -81.91 -127.49 22.23
N SER A 636 -81.12 -127.97 21.26
CA SER A 636 -80.70 -129.38 21.17
C SER A 636 -79.44 -129.65 22.00
N GLU A 637 -78.35 -128.90 21.83
CA GLU A 637 -77.07 -129.17 22.52
C GLU A 637 -77.14 -129.05 24.05
N ILE A 638 -77.98 -128.19 24.63
CA ILE A 638 -78.17 -128.11 26.09
C ILE A 638 -78.69 -129.44 26.64
N ARG A 639 -79.60 -130.11 25.92
CA ARG A 639 -80.14 -131.44 26.29
C ARG A 639 -79.05 -132.53 26.26
N GLU A 640 -77.97 -132.31 25.50
CA GLU A 640 -76.78 -133.16 25.50
C GLU A 640 -75.76 -132.73 26.58
N ARG A 641 -75.59 -131.43 26.81
CA ARG A 641 -74.58 -130.87 27.72
C ARG A 641 -74.94 -130.94 29.20
N GLU A 642 -76.22 -130.98 29.53
CA GLU A 642 -76.69 -131.34 30.88
C GLU A 642 -76.17 -132.72 31.31
N GLN A 643 -75.90 -133.65 30.38
CA GLN A 643 -75.27 -134.95 30.67
C GLN A 643 -73.77 -134.86 31.05
N ARG A 644 -73.12 -133.69 30.88
CA ARG A 644 -71.66 -133.54 30.96
C ARG A 644 -71.16 -132.74 32.18
N ILE A 645 -71.95 -131.81 32.72
CA ILE A 645 -71.47 -130.89 33.79
C ILE A 645 -71.25 -131.61 35.13
N GLU A 646 -72.08 -132.62 35.45
CA GLU A 646 -71.92 -133.60 36.55
C GLU A 646 -70.54 -134.26 36.65
N GLN A 647 -69.77 -134.25 35.55
CA GLN A 647 -68.50 -134.94 35.44
C GLN A 647 -67.30 -134.10 35.91
N LEU A 648 -67.38 -132.76 35.88
CA LEU A 648 -66.18 -131.89 35.96
C LEU A 648 -66.02 -131.00 37.20
N LYS A 649 -67.07 -130.79 38.02
CA LYS A 649 -66.94 -130.03 39.29
C LYS A 649 -65.88 -130.62 40.24
N LYS A 650 -65.54 -131.89 40.08
CA LYS A 650 -64.70 -132.73 40.96
C LYS A 650 -63.18 -132.52 40.80
N ARG A 651 -62.70 -131.40 40.25
CA ARG A 651 -61.29 -131.25 39.82
C ARG A 651 -60.57 -129.93 40.17
N TYR A 652 -61.27 -128.82 40.46
CA TYR A 652 -60.61 -127.50 40.52
C TYR A 652 -60.01 -127.13 41.89
N ASP A 653 -60.48 -127.74 42.98
CA ASP A 653 -60.15 -127.37 44.38
C ASP A 653 -58.68 -127.67 44.81
N ILE A 654 -57.79 -127.92 43.84
CA ILE A 654 -56.45 -128.50 44.03
C ILE A 654 -55.32 -127.47 43.77
N PHE A 655 -55.55 -126.39 43.00
CA PHE A 655 -54.44 -125.61 42.40
C PHE A 655 -53.93 -124.40 43.21
N ILE A 656 -54.77 -123.73 43.99
CA ILE A 656 -54.50 -122.36 44.50
C ILE A 656 -53.34 -122.27 45.53
N GLY A 657 -52.92 -123.38 46.15
CA GLY A 657 -51.95 -123.37 47.25
C GLY A 657 -50.45 -123.27 46.89
N SER A 658 -50.05 -122.65 45.76
CA SER A 658 -48.76 -122.98 45.10
C SER A 658 -47.81 -121.84 44.68
N LEU A 659 -47.92 -120.60 45.17
CA LEU A 659 -46.86 -119.57 45.02
C LEU A 659 -46.52 -118.88 46.36
N GLY A 660 -45.22 -118.89 46.72
CA GLY A 660 -44.70 -118.43 48.01
C GLY A 660 -43.73 -117.23 47.93
N LYS A 661 -42.91 -117.08 48.96
CA LYS A 661 -42.01 -115.93 49.21
C LYS A 661 -40.52 -116.30 49.11
N ASP A 662 -39.68 -115.27 49.23
CA ASP A 662 -38.22 -115.24 49.20
C ASP A 662 -37.52 -115.76 50.48
N GLU A 663 -36.22 -116.05 50.40
CA GLU A 663 -35.42 -116.81 51.39
C GLU A 663 -35.15 -116.09 52.73
N SER A 664 -35.83 -114.98 53.00
CA SER A 664 -35.91 -114.35 54.34
C SER A 664 -37.34 -114.09 54.80
N GLY A 665 -38.35 -114.59 54.07
CA GLY A 665 -39.75 -114.65 54.48
C GLY A 665 -40.63 -113.43 54.12
N GLU A 666 -40.08 -112.35 53.57
CA GLU A 666 -40.88 -111.20 53.09
C GLU A 666 -40.14 -110.27 52.10
N GLN A 667 -40.93 -109.50 51.34
CA GLN A 667 -40.61 -108.86 50.04
C GLN A 667 -40.19 -107.37 50.18
N LEU A 668 -39.71 -106.71 49.09
CA LEU A 668 -39.45 -105.23 48.90
C LEU A 668 -38.07 -104.68 49.39
N SER A 669 -37.42 -103.60 48.86
CA SER A 669 -37.59 -102.72 47.66
C SER A 669 -36.26 -101.94 47.32
N VAL A 670 -36.30 -100.66 46.87
CA VAL A 670 -35.37 -100.08 45.84
C VAL A 670 -34.42 -98.92 46.30
N THR A 671 -34.51 -98.38 47.52
CA THR A 671 -34.11 -96.98 47.84
C THR A 671 -32.60 -96.61 47.91
N PHE A 672 -31.65 -97.53 47.70
CA PHE A 672 -30.28 -97.44 48.25
C PHE A 672 -29.29 -96.39 47.65
N PHE A 673 -29.41 -95.99 46.38
CA PHE A 673 -28.22 -95.59 45.59
C PHE A 673 -27.81 -94.10 45.51
N LYS A 674 -28.50 -93.13 46.15
CA LYS A 674 -28.38 -91.70 45.76
C LYS A 674 -27.29 -90.82 46.43
N ILE A 675 -26.55 -91.29 47.44
CA ILE A 675 -25.76 -90.39 48.33
C ILE A 675 -24.35 -90.00 47.81
N LYS A 676 -23.73 -90.77 46.90
CA LYS A 676 -22.27 -90.81 46.73
C LYS A 676 -21.58 -89.62 45.98
N MET A 677 -22.30 -88.61 45.50
CA MET A 677 -21.78 -87.68 44.47
C MET A 677 -21.37 -86.26 44.93
N ALA A 678 -21.38 -85.94 46.23
CA ALA A 678 -21.26 -84.54 46.70
C ALA A 678 -19.82 -84.02 46.97
N ALA A 679 -18.81 -84.88 47.08
CA ALA A 679 -17.56 -84.52 47.79
C ALA A 679 -16.49 -83.74 46.97
N ALA A 680 -16.50 -83.79 45.63
CA ALA A 680 -15.32 -83.50 44.80
C ALA A 680 -15.11 -82.02 44.38
N ARG A 681 -15.39 -81.03 45.24
CA ARG A 681 -15.35 -79.59 44.86
C ARG A 681 -14.46 -78.66 45.70
N ALA A 682 -13.71 -79.17 46.68
CA ALA A 682 -12.98 -78.32 47.65
C ALA A 682 -11.53 -77.93 47.25
N GLU A 683 -10.84 -78.77 46.46
CA GLU A 683 -9.37 -78.91 46.48
C GLU A 683 -8.56 -77.87 45.68
N LEU A 684 -9.22 -76.85 45.09
CA LEU A 684 -8.65 -76.04 44.00
C LEU A 684 -8.20 -74.60 44.37
N ARG A 685 -8.04 -74.26 45.66
CA ARG A 685 -7.73 -72.88 46.09
C ARG A 685 -6.32 -72.63 46.67
N GLU A 686 -5.53 -73.68 46.94
CA GLU A 686 -4.35 -73.54 47.81
C GLU A 686 -3.07 -73.03 47.13
N ARG A 687 -2.99 -73.03 45.79
CA ARG A 687 -1.75 -72.76 45.03
C ARG A 687 -1.40 -71.27 44.80
N GLY A 688 -2.14 -70.33 45.41
CA GLY A 688 -1.94 -68.89 45.19
C GLY A 688 -0.81 -68.22 45.98
N ALA A 689 -0.45 -68.75 47.15
CA ALA A 689 0.31 -68.00 48.17
C ALA A 689 1.85 -68.05 48.04
N ALA A 690 2.40 -68.67 46.99
CA ALA A 690 3.82 -69.05 46.94
C ALA A 690 4.76 -68.04 46.24
N LEU A 691 4.25 -66.97 45.62
CA LEU A 691 5.04 -66.10 44.73
C LEU A 691 5.56 -64.79 45.35
N ASP A 692 5.02 -64.34 46.48
CA ASP A 692 5.38 -63.03 47.09
C ASP A 692 6.72 -63.03 47.87
N ALA A 693 7.44 -64.15 47.91
CA ALA A 693 8.63 -64.32 48.76
C ALA A 693 9.94 -63.79 48.15
N ASP A 694 10.12 -63.88 46.83
CA ASP A 694 11.44 -63.71 46.20
C ASP A 694 11.90 -62.25 46.04
N VAL A 695 11.00 -61.27 46.15
CA VAL A 695 11.31 -59.84 45.90
C VAL A 695 12.33 -59.29 46.91
N ARG A 696 12.28 -59.73 48.18
CA ARG A 696 13.01 -59.13 49.32
C ARG A 696 14.49 -59.55 49.44
N ARG A 697 15.10 -59.97 48.33
CA ARG A 697 16.52 -60.41 48.27
C ARG A 697 17.48 -59.42 47.61
N ARG A 698 17.05 -58.63 46.62
CA ARG A 698 17.96 -57.76 45.82
C ARG A 698 18.30 -56.40 46.43
N GLU A 699 17.65 -56.00 47.53
CA GLU A 699 17.80 -54.66 48.12
C GLU A 699 19.05 -54.48 49.00
N ARG A 700 19.91 -55.50 49.14
CA ARG A 700 21.09 -55.45 50.04
C ARG A 700 22.43 -55.20 49.34
N ASP A 701 22.53 -55.45 48.04
CA ASP A 701 23.82 -55.42 47.32
C ASP A 701 24.31 -53.98 47.01
N VAL A 702 23.42 -52.99 47.10
CA VAL A 702 23.72 -51.57 46.78
C VAL A 702 24.63 -50.92 47.83
N ALA A 703 24.52 -51.31 49.11
CA ALA A 703 25.19 -50.65 50.23
C ALA A 703 26.73 -50.87 50.31
N ALA A 704 27.30 -51.69 49.43
CA ALA A 704 28.71 -52.08 49.50
C ALA A 704 29.69 -51.16 48.72
N LEU A 705 29.19 -50.29 47.83
CA LEU A 705 30.03 -49.51 46.91
C LEU A 705 30.46 -48.12 47.42
N GLU A 706 29.80 -47.59 48.45
CA GLU A 706 29.97 -46.19 48.88
C GLU A 706 31.27 -45.92 49.66
N ALA A 707 31.97 -46.97 50.12
CA ALA A 707 33.08 -46.87 51.07
C ALA A 707 34.46 -46.48 50.48
N ALA A 708 34.64 -46.49 49.16
CA ALA A 708 35.97 -46.42 48.52
C ALA A 708 36.43 -45.00 48.08
N LEU A 709 35.54 -44.01 48.06
CA LEU A 709 35.77 -42.67 47.49
C LEU A 709 36.75 -41.70 48.21
N PRO A 710 36.99 -41.76 49.54
CA PRO A 710 37.76 -40.69 50.23
C PRO A 710 39.25 -40.58 49.88
N LEU A 711 39.93 -41.68 49.56
CA LEU A 711 41.39 -41.67 49.37
C LEU A 711 41.84 -41.03 48.04
N LEU A 712 41.02 -41.14 46.98
CA LEU A 712 41.32 -40.54 45.69
C LEU A 712 41.24 -39.00 45.74
N HIS A 713 40.30 -38.47 46.54
CA HIS A 713 40.08 -37.03 46.70
C HIS A 713 41.30 -36.30 47.28
N ALA A 714 42.03 -36.90 48.22
CA ALA A 714 43.10 -36.22 48.96
C ALA A 714 44.31 -35.86 48.08
N ALA A 715 44.69 -36.71 47.12
CA ALA A 715 45.77 -36.45 46.17
C ALA A 715 45.32 -35.49 45.05
N HIS A 716 44.09 -35.66 44.56
CA HIS A 716 43.49 -34.79 43.55
C HIS A 716 43.40 -33.33 44.04
N ALA A 717 42.98 -33.12 45.29
CA ALA A 717 42.80 -31.79 45.88
C ALA A 717 44.08 -30.95 46.02
N HIS A 718 45.29 -31.55 45.96
CA HIS A 718 46.54 -30.77 45.95
C HIS A 718 46.88 -30.32 44.53
N PHE A 719 46.80 -31.23 43.56
CA PHE A 719 47.06 -30.96 42.15
C PHE A 719 46.06 -29.92 41.59
N MET A 720 44.78 -30.04 41.96
CA MET A 720 43.71 -29.08 41.67
C MET A 720 43.83 -27.74 42.39
N ARG A 721 44.87 -27.51 43.21
CA ARG A 721 45.13 -26.22 43.85
C ARG A 721 46.10 -25.34 43.07
N HIS A 722 46.99 -25.94 42.27
CA HIS A 722 47.87 -25.25 41.31
C HIS A 722 47.41 -25.40 39.85
N LEU A 723 46.57 -26.40 39.55
CA LEU A 723 45.62 -26.39 38.43
C LEU A 723 44.22 -25.93 38.88
N SER A 724 44.15 -25.14 39.96
CA SER A 724 42.94 -24.35 40.22
C SER A 724 42.77 -23.38 39.06
N PRO A 725 41.55 -23.18 38.54
CA PRO A 725 41.21 -21.93 37.87
C PRO A 725 41.64 -20.75 38.76
N LEU A 726 41.90 -19.58 38.16
CA LEU A 726 41.65 -18.34 38.89
C LEU A 726 40.19 -18.36 39.37
N ASP A 727 39.91 -17.73 40.51
CA ASP A 727 38.53 -17.67 41.04
C ASP A 727 37.55 -17.23 39.94
N SER A 728 36.31 -17.74 39.98
CA SER A 728 35.34 -17.69 38.87
C SER A 728 35.03 -16.31 38.29
N ASP A 729 35.37 -15.28 39.07
CA ASP A 729 35.02 -13.88 38.86
C ASP A 729 36.24 -13.08 38.33
N ALA A 730 37.33 -13.77 37.95
CA ALA A 730 38.50 -13.18 37.28
C ALA A 730 38.25 -13.02 35.77
N PRO A 731 38.42 -11.80 35.20
CA PRO A 731 37.94 -11.49 33.85
C PRO A 731 38.60 -12.33 32.75
N GLU A 732 39.85 -12.73 32.94
CA GLU A 732 40.61 -13.51 31.97
C GLU A 732 40.07 -14.95 31.81
N ILE A 733 39.36 -15.48 32.83
CA ILE A 733 38.70 -16.79 32.78
C ILE A 733 37.28 -16.69 32.25
N GLU A 734 36.55 -15.59 32.48
CA GLU A 734 35.32 -15.34 31.74
C GLU A 734 35.62 -15.23 30.23
N GLU A 735 36.59 -14.41 29.82
CA GLU A 735 37.02 -14.30 28.42
C GLU A 735 37.49 -15.64 27.83
N LEU A 736 38.30 -16.42 28.57
CA LEU A 736 38.78 -17.71 28.09
C LEU A 736 37.65 -18.73 27.95
N ASN A 737 36.70 -18.77 28.88
CA ASN A 737 35.54 -19.66 28.81
C ASN A 737 34.60 -19.24 27.68
N ASP A 738 34.37 -17.94 27.47
CA ASP A 738 33.53 -17.44 26.39
C ASP A 738 34.19 -17.67 25.02
N LEU A 739 35.50 -17.43 24.88
CA LEU A 739 36.24 -17.77 23.66
C LEU A 739 36.29 -19.28 23.41
N SER A 740 36.41 -20.10 24.46
CA SER A 740 36.42 -21.57 24.33
C SER A 740 35.04 -22.12 23.97
N LYS A 741 33.96 -21.61 24.59
CA LYS A 741 32.58 -21.90 24.18
C LYS A 741 32.37 -21.50 22.72
N LYS A 742 32.61 -20.23 22.37
CA LYS A 742 32.49 -19.71 21.00
C LYS A 742 33.34 -20.50 20.01
N TYR A 743 34.51 -21.00 20.40
CA TYR A 743 35.33 -21.87 19.57
C TYR A 743 34.72 -23.28 19.39
N TYR A 744 34.27 -23.95 20.45
CA TYR A 744 33.65 -25.28 20.33
C TYR A 744 32.28 -25.21 19.65
N GLU A 745 31.47 -24.20 19.97
CA GLU A 745 30.21 -23.85 19.29
C GLU A 745 30.47 -23.61 17.81
N MET A 746 31.36 -22.67 17.44
CA MET A 746 31.68 -22.42 16.02
C MET A 746 32.34 -23.60 15.32
N ARG A 747 33.06 -24.47 16.04
CA ARG A 747 33.68 -25.69 15.49
C ARG A 747 32.65 -26.78 15.22
N ASP A 748 31.71 -26.98 16.13
CA ASP A 748 30.71 -28.03 15.99
C ASP A 748 29.47 -27.52 15.19
N GLU A 749 29.27 -26.21 15.08
CA GLU A 749 28.56 -25.55 13.97
C GLU A 749 29.27 -25.80 12.65
N LEU A 750 30.59 -25.56 12.52
CA LEU A 750 31.33 -25.87 11.29
C LEU A 750 31.26 -27.36 10.92
N LYS A 751 31.31 -28.28 11.88
CA LYS A 751 31.11 -29.71 11.62
C LYS A 751 29.69 -30.04 11.21
N SER A 752 28.67 -29.50 11.88
CA SER A 752 27.27 -29.78 11.54
C SER A 752 26.84 -29.09 10.25
N LEU A 753 27.41 -27.93 9.91
CA LEU A 753 27.28 -27.28 8.61
C LEU A 753 28.02 -28.07 7.52
N ASN A 754 29.26 -28.51 7.74
CA ASN A 754 30.00 -29.31 6.74
C ASN A 754 29.38 -30.70 6.54
N ALA A 755 28.90 -31.35 7.61
CA ALA A 755 28.12 -32.58 7.50
C ALA A 755 26.82 -32.33 6.73
N ARG A 756 26.07 -31.27 7.06
CA ARG A 756 24.83 -30.92 6.36
C ARG A 756 25.07 -30.45 4.93
N ILE A 757 26.24 -29.91 4.59
CA ILE A 757 26.65 -29.66 3.20
C ILE A 757 26.90 -31.00 2.51
N ALA A 758 27.66 -31.92 3.09
CA ALA A 758 27.88 -33.26 2.54
C ALA A 758 26.59 -34.11 2.43
N ASP A 759 25.60 -33.89 3.30
CA ASP A 759 24.25 -34.50 3.23
C ASP A 759 23.39 -33.85 2.13
N LEU A 760 23.56 -32.55 1.88
CA LEU A 760 22.80 -31.79 0.88
C LEU A 760 23.43 -31.84 -0.52
N GLU A 761 24.74 -32.06 -0.65
CA GLU A 761 25.45 -32.25 -1.92
C GLU A 761 24.82 -33.34 -2.80
N PRO A 762 24.59 -34.59 -2.34
CA PRO A 762 23.92 -35.62 -3.13
C PRO A 762 22.48 -35.24 -3.46
N SER A 763 21.73 -34.65 -2.52
CA SER A 763 20.35 -34.18 -2.76
C SER A 763 20.31 -33.04 -3.80
N THR A 764 21.32 -32.19 -3.84
CA THR A 764 21.48 -31.10 -4.82
C THR A 764 21.89 -31.64 -6.18
N ALA A 765 22.78 -32.64 -6.22
CA ALA A 765 23.15 -33.36 -7.44
C ALA A 765 21.97 -34.15 -8.04
N GLU A 766 21.20 -34.85 -7.21
CA GLU A 766 19.95 -35.52 -7.61
C GLU A 766 18.91 -34.51 -8.09
N SER A 767 18.74 -33.37 -7.40
CA SER A 767 17.84 -32.30 -7.84
C SER A 767 18.29 -31.72 -9.18
N GLY A 768 19.59 -31.57 -9.42
CA GLY A 768 20.16 -31.17 -10.70
C GLY A 768 19.91 -32.20 -11.81
N ALA A 769 20.07 -33.49 -11.52
CA ALA A 769 19.77 -34.58 -12.44
C ALA A 769 18.25 -34.71 -12.75
N GLN A 770 17.39 -34.44 -11.77
CA GLN A 770 15.95 -34.34 -11.95
C GLN A 770 15.58 -33.11 -12.79
N LEU A 771 16.24 -31.96 -12.59
CA LEU A 771 16.03 -30.76 -13.37
C LEU A 771 16.44 -30.95 -14.83
N THR A 772 17.62 -31.53 -15.12
CA THR A 772 18.02 -31.83 -16.49
C THR A 772 17.09 -32.86 -17.14
N ALA A 773 16.68 -33.91 -16.41
CA ALA A 773 15.68 -34.87 -16.90
C ALA A 773 14.28 -34.26 -17.13
N LEU A 774 13.93 -33.17 -16.44
CA LEU A 774 12.70 -32.39 -16.68
C LEU A 774 12.84 -31.45 -17.88
N ILE A 775 13.98 -30.78 -18.05
CA ILE A 775 14.32 -29.98 -19.24
C ILE A 775 14.27 -30.86 -20.49
N ASP A 776 14.84 -32.06 -20.43
CA ASP A 776 14.80 -33.05 -21.50
C ASP A 776 13.37 -33.48 -21.85
N LYS A 777 12.52 -33.71 -20.84
CA LYS A 777 11.10 -34.03 -21.04
C LYS A 777 10.34 -32.84 -21.63
N TYR A 778 10.62 -31.62 -21.18
CA TYR A 778 10.05 -30.39 -21.71
C TYR A 778 10.41 -30.22 -23.19
N ASN A 779 11.70 -30.33 -23.55
CA ASN A 779 12.16 -30.27 -24.94
C ASN A 779 11.50 -31.35 -25.82
N LYS A 780 11.40 -32.59 -25.32
CA LYS A 780 10.73 -33.71 -26.01
C LYS A 780 9.21 -33.51 -26.17
N LEU A 781 8.56 -32.77 -25.25
CA LEU A 781 7.14 -32.39 -25.36
C LEU A 781 6.95 -31.18 -26.29
N ASN A 782 7.84 -30.21 -26.24
CA ASN A 782 7.81 -29.01 -27.09
C ASN A 782 8.01 -29.38 -28.57
N ASN A 783 8.94 -30.30 -28.88
CA ASN A 783 9.10 -30.81 -30.24
C ASN A 783 7.83 -31.53 -30.74
N LYS A 784 7.18 -32.33 -29.89
CA LYS A 784 5.90 -32.99 -30.23
C LYS A 784 4.74 -32.02 -30.38
N LEU A 785 4.74 -30.90 -29.65
CA LEU A 785 3.77 -29.82 -29.83
C LEU A 785 3.97 -29.19 -31.22
N ASN A 786 5.21 -28.84 -31.57
CA ASN A 786 5.56 -28.29 -32.89
C ASN A 786 5.19 -29.25 -34.05
N GLU A 787 5.42 -30.56 -33.88
CA GLU A 787 5.01 -31.60 -34.84
C GLU A 787 3.47 -31.61 -35.04
N VAL A 788 2.70 -31.64 -33.94
CA VAL A 788 1.23 -31.64 -33.99
C VAL A 788 0.65 -30.32 -34.52
N GLU A 789 1.30 -29.19 -34.24
CA GLU A 789 0.92 -27.88 -34.78
C GLU A 789 1.17 -27.82 -36.30
N GLN A 790 2.29 -28.34 -36.80
CA GLN A 790 2.53 -28.46 -38.24
C GLN A 790 1.52 -29.38 -38.93
N ASP A 791 1.19 -30.54 -38.34
CA ASP A 791 0.15 -31.44 -38.85
C ASP A 791 -1.25 -30.78 -38.86
N LEU A 792 -1.56 -29.96 -37.84
CA LEU A 792 -2.79 -29.15 -37.81
C LEU A 792 -2.81 -28.07 -38.89
N GLU A 793 -1.68 -27.39 -39.15
CA GLU A 793 -1.58 -26.39 -40.21
C GLU A 793 -1.77 -27.03 -41.59
N ILE A 794 -1.12 -28.17 -41.85
CA ILE A 794 -1.30 -28.97 -43.08
C ILE A 794 -2.75 -29.46 -43.19
N GLY A 795 -3.38 -29.84 -42.09
CA GLY A 795 -4.80 -30.20 -42.02
C GLY A 795 -5.74 -29.05 -42.37
N ARG A 796 -5.49 -27.86 -41.80
CA ARG A 796 -6.22 -26.61 -42.07
C ARG A 796 -6.09 -26.20 -43.53
N GLU A 797 -4.88 -26.23 -44.10
CA GLU A 797 -4.66 -25.96 -45.53
C GLU A 797 -5.44 -26.92 -46.44
N ARG A 798 -5.40 -28.23 -46.14
CA ARG A 798 -6.13 -29.24 -46.91
C ARG A 798 -7.64 -29.02 -46.85
N MET A 799 -8.18 -28.70 -45.68
CA MET A 799 -9.59 -28.35 -45.52
C MET A 799 -9.97 -27.07 -46.26
N ARG A 800 -9.15 -26.02 -46.16
CA ARG A 800 -9.37 -24.74 -46.88
C ARG A 800 -9.40 -24.95 -48.40
N ARG A 801 -8.37 -25.62 -48.95
CA ARG A 801 -8.31 -25.97 -50.39
C ARG A 801 -9.51 -26.80 -50.87
N GLN A 802 -10.12 -27.64 -50.02
CA GLN A 802 -11.35 -28.37 -50.35
C GLN A 802 -12.61 -27.48 -50.26
N GLN A 803 -12.68 -26.60 -49.26
CA GLN A 803 -13.77 -25.64 -49.09
C GLN A 803 -13.81 -24.62 -50.24
N ASP A 804 -12.66 -24.08 -50.64
CA ASP A 804 -12.54 -23.13 -51.76
C ASP A 804 -13.00 -23.78 -53.09
N ARG A 805 -12.58 -25.04 -53.34
CA ARG A 805 -13.03 -25.85 -54.49
C ARG A 805 -14.54 -26.08 -54.47
N LEU A 806 -15.13 -26.35 -53.29
CA LEU A 806 -16.58 -26.52 -53.13
C LEU A 806 -17.35 -25.20 -53.30
N GLN A 807 -16.78 -24.05 -52.90
CA GLN A 807 -17.38 -22.73 -53.16
C GLN A 807 -17.36 -22.42 -54.66
N THR A 808 -16.19 -22.54 -55.32
CA THR A 808 -16.06 -22.32 -56.76
C THR A 808 -17.02 -23.21 -57.58
N ALA A 809 -17.14 -24.49 -57.21
CA ALA A 809 -18.09 -25.40 -57.84
C ALA A 809 -19.57 -24.99 -57.65
N ARG A 810 -19.95 -24.54 -56.45
CA ARG A 810 -21.30 -24.02 -56.17
C ARG A 810 -21.58 -22.72 -56.93
N GLU A 811 -20.58 -21.85 -57.09
CA GLU A 811 -20.70 -20.60 -57.82
C GLU A 811 -20.85 -20.83 -59.32
N VAL A 812 -20.08 -21.74 -59.92
CA VAL A 812 -20.26 -22.15 -61.33
C VAL A 812 -21.65 -22.76 -61.56
N VAL A 813 -22.13 -23.64 -60.66
CA VAL A 813 -23.50 -24.18 -60.73
C VAL A 813 -24.55 -23.06 -60.63
N ARG A 814 -24.38 -22.10 -59.71
CA ARG A 814 -25.30 -20.98 -59.53
C ARG A 814 -25.29 -20.00 -60.72
N GLN A 815 -24.14 -19.73 -61.32
CA GLN A 815 -24.02 -18.93 -62.53
C GLN A 815 -24.67 -19.61 -63.73
N ASN A 816 -24.48 -20.93 -63.90
CA ASN A 816 -25.11 -21.69 -64.98
C ASN A 816 -26.64 -21.79 -64.80
N ALA A 817 -27.13 -21.99 -63.58
CA ALA A 817 -28.56 -21.94 -63.27
C ALA A 817 -29.16 -20.54 -63.56
N ASN A 818 -28.44 -19.47 -63.22
CA ASN A 818 -28.86 -18.09 -63.53
C ASN A 818 -28.79 -17.76 -65.03
N ARG A 819 -27.90 -18.40 -65.80
CA ARG A 819 -27.86 -18.30 -67.27
C ARG A 819 -29.03 -19.03 -67.92
N ALA A 820 -29.34 -20.25 -67.48
CA ALA A 820 -30.53 -20.99 -67.94
C ALA A 820 -31.83 -20.21 -67.68
N ARG A 821 -31.92 -19.51 -66.54
CA ARG A 821 -33.07 -18.64 -66.19
C ARG A 821 -33.21 -17.38 -67.07
N LYS A 822 -32.27 -17.11 -67.97
CA LYS A 822 -32.31 -15.97 -68.93
C LYS A 822 -32.47 -16.41 -70.39
N LEU A 823 -32.78 -17.69 -70.62
CA LEU A 823 -32.93 -18.29 -71.96
C LEU A 823 -34.28 -19.02 -72.10
N ILE A 824 -35.23 -18.74 -71.20
CA ILE A 824 -36.52 -19.41 -71.09
C ILE A 824 -37.56 -18.34 -70.69
N ASP A 825 -38.30 -17.82 -71.67
CA ASP A 825 -39.10 -16.60 -71.50
C ASP A 825 -40.51 -16.83 -70.91
N ASN A 826 -40.93 -18.08 -70.72
CA ASN A 826 -42.20 -18.44 -70.08
C ASN A 826 -42.00 -19.04 -68.68
N GLU A 827 -42.81 -18.62 -67.70
CA GLU A 827 -42.73 -19.13 -66.32
C GLU A 827 -43.13 -20.62 -66.22
N THR A 828 -44.00 -21.11 -67.11
CA THR A 828 -44.31 -22.54 -67.27
C THR A 828 -43.08 -23.34 -67.66
N ASP A 829 -42.31 -22.83 -68.61
CA ASP A 829 -41.20 -23.55 -69.22
C ASP A 829 -39.99 -23.53 -68.27
N TRP A 830 -39.86 -22.47 -67.46
CA TRP A 830 -38.94 -22.46 -66.32
C TRP A 830 -39.33 -23.51 -65.25
N ARG A 831 -40.62 -23.70 -64.95
CA ARG A 831 -41.07 -24.80 -64.07
C ARG A 831 -40.81 -26.18 -64.68
N VAL A 832 -41.03 -26.37 -65.98
CA VAL A 832 -40.69 -27.62 -66.69
C VAL A 832 -39.18 -27.87 -66.68
N PHE A 833 -38.37 -26.82 -66.88
CA PHE A 833 -36.92 -26.90 -66.74
C PHE A 833 -36.51 -27.28 -65.32
N GLN A 834 -37.03 -26.62 -64.28
CA GLN A 834 -36.81 -27.01 -62.88
C GLN A 834 -37.22 -28.46 -62.60
N MET A 835 -38.36 -28.92 -63.12
CA MET A 835 -38.83 -30.31 -62.98
C MET A 835 -37.89 -31.30 -63.69
N SER A 836 -37.40 -30.95 -64.88
CA SER A 836 -36.47 -31.76 -65.67
C SER A 836 -35.08 -31.82 -65.04
N VAL A 837 -34.58 -30.72 -64.45
CA VAL A 837 -33.33 -30.69 -63.68
C VAL A 837 -33.47 -31.48 -62.39
N TRP A 838 -34.57 -31.33 -61.64
CA TRP A 838 -34.85 -32.16 -60.46
C TRP A 838 -34.93 -33.65 -60.82
N THR A 839 -35.61 -33.99 -61.92
CA THR A 839 -35.71 -35.38 -62.41
C THR A 839 -34.34 -35.90 -62.85
N ARG A 840 -33.54 -35.07 -63.52
CA ARG A 840 -32.17 -35.41 -63.93
C ARG A 840 -31.24 -35.59 -62.73
N GLU A 841 -31.27 -34.70 -61.74
CA GLU A 841 -30.54 -34.88 -60.48
C GLU A 841 -30.99 -36.14 -59.74
N CYS A 842 -32.29 -36.47 -59.74
CA CYS A 842 -32.79 -37.73 -59.18
C CYS A 842 -32.27 -38.96 -59.96
N THR A 843 -32.28 -38.93 -61.29
CA THR A 843 -31.73 -40.05 -62.10
C THR A 843 -30.21 -40.17 -61.97
N GLU A 844 -29.45 -39.07 -62.04
CA GLU A 844 -28.00 -39.07 -61.86
C GLU A 844 -27.60 -39.49 -60.44
N THR A 845 -28.33 -39.07 -59.40
CA THR A 845 -28.07 -39.56 -58.04
C THR A 845 -28.43 -41.03 -57.89
N CYS A 846 -29.53 -41.53 -58.46
CA CYS A 846 -29.83 -42.96 -58.54
C CYS A 846 -28.72 -43.75 -59.29
N VAL A 847 -28.27 -43.30 -60.46
CA VAL A 847 -27.19 -43.93 -61.23
C VAL A 847 -25.89 -43.97 -60.42
N ARG A 848 -25.51 -42.85 -59.77
CA ARG A 848 -24.32 -42.83 -58.91
C ARG A 848 -24.46 -43.70 -57.65
N VAL A 849 -25.69 -43.93 -57.15
CA VAL A 849 -25.96 -44.88 -56.05
C VAL A 849 -25.83 -46.33 -56.54
N VAL A 850 -26.35 -46.65 -57.75
CA VAL A 850 -26.21 -47.97 -58.39
C VAL A 850 -24.75 -48.28 -58.72
N GLN A 851 -23.98 -47.30 -59.21
CA GLN A 851 -22.54 -47.44 -59.45
C GLN A 851 -21.76 -47.69 -58.14
N ALA A 852 -22.11 -46.99 -57.05
CA ALA A 852 -21.53 -47.25 -55.73
C ALA A 852 -21.89 -48.67 -55.21
N ALA A 853 -23.13 -49.12 -55.42
CA ALA A 853 -23.56 -50.48 -55.10
C ALA A 853 -22.80 -51.55 -55.89
N ALA A 854 -22.58 -51.32 -57.20
CA ALA A 854 -21.83 -52.20 -58.07
C ALA A 854 -20.34 -52.30 -57.66
N GLY A 855 -19.72 -51.16 -57.34
CA GLY A 855 -18.35 -51.12 -56.80
C GLY A 855 -18.22 -51.86 -55.46
N ALA A 856 -19.22 -51.75 -54.57
CA ALA A 856 -19.25 -52.49 -53.32
C ALA A 856 -19.47 -54.01 -53.52
N ALA A 857 -20.24 -54.41 -54.54
CA ALA A 857 -20.51 -55.82 -54.86
C ALA A 857 -19.29 -56.62 -55.35
N ALA A 858 -18.19 -55.95 -55.72
CA ALA A 858 -16.93 -56.57 -56.12
C ALA A 858 -16.16 -57.21 -54.94
N ARG A 859 -16.52 -56.92 -53.67
CA ARG A 859 -15.90 -57.53 -52.48
C ARG A 859 -16.74 -58.73 -51.99
N PRO A 860 -16.17 -59.96 -51.90
CA PRO A 860 -16.94 -61.18 -51.58
C PRO A 860 -17.87 -61.09 -50.34
N PRO A 861 -17.45 -60.60 -49.15
CA PRO A 861 -18.32 -60.57 -47.97
C PRO A 861 -19.41 -59.49 -48.01
N ALA A 862 -19.35 -58.54 -48.96
CA ALA A 862 -20.36 -57.48 -49.12
C ALA A 862 -21.52 -57.92 -50.02
N ARG A 863 -21.25 -58.78 -51.02
CA ARG A 863 -22.24 -59.22 -52.03
C ARG A 863 -23.46 -59.90 -51.40
N ALA A 864 -23.26 -60.72 -50.37
CA ALA A 864 -24.36 -61.37 -49.63
C ALA A 864 -25.22 -60.37 -48.82
N ARG A 865 -24.58 -59.37 -48.18
CA ARG A 865 -25.29 -58.35 -47.37
C ARG A 865 -26.12 -57.42 -48.25
N LEU A 866 -25.59 -57.00 -49.39
CA LEU A 866 -26.33 -56.20 -50.38
C LEU A 866 -27.51 -56.98 -50.97
N ALA A 867 -27.33 -58.25 -51.31
CA ALA A 867 -28.43 -59.10 -51.81
C ALA A 867 -29.57 -59.27 -50.78
N ALA A 868 -29.25 -59.41 -49.49
CA ALA A 868 -30.24 -59.45 -48.42
C ALA A 868 -30.92 -58.08 -48.20
N GLY A 869 -30.14 -57.00 -48.16
CA GLY A 869 -30.62 -55.65 -47.83
C GLY A 869 -31.40 -54.93 -48.94
N LEU A 870 -31.23 -55.31 -50.21
CA LEU A 870 -31.94 -54.68 -51.34
C LEU A 870 -33.36 -55.23 -51.56
N ARG A 871 -33.65 -56.47 -51.11
CA ARG A 871 -34.95 -57.13 -51.37
C ARG A 871 -36.18 -56.37 -50.84
N PRO A 872 -36.15 -55.69 -49.67
CA PRO A 872 -37.27 -54.87 -49.19
C PRO A 872 -37.43 -53.51 -49.91
N LEU A 873 -36.41 -53.04 -50.64
CA LEU A 873 -36.36 -51.67 -51.15
C LEU A 873 -36.98 -51.51 -52.55
N LEU A 874 -37.29 -52.63 -53.22
CA LEU A 874 -37.91 -52.67 -54.55
C LEU A 874 -39.40 -52.29 -54.59
N HIS A 875 -40.03 -52.01 -53.45
CA HIS A 875 -41.48 -51.69 -53.35
C HIS A 875 -41.78 -50.36 -52.63
N ALA A 876 -40.80 -49.48 -52.49
CA ALA A 876 -40.99 -48.17 -51.88
C ALA A 876 -40.42 -47.05 -52.77
N ALA A 877 -41.17 -45.95 -52.90
CA ALA A 877 -40.72 -44.73 -53.58
C ALA A 877 -39.68 -43.99 -52.71
N ILE A 878 -38.44 -44.50 -52.71
CA ILE A 878 -37.34 -44.00 -51.89
C ILE A 878 -36.62 -42.87 -52.63
N THR A 879 -36.54 -41.69 -52.00
CA THR A 879 -35.72 -40.60 -52.53
C THR A 879 -34.23 -40.96 -52.55
N PRO A 880 -33.48 -40.63 -53.62
CA PRO A 880 -32.11 -41.13 -53.81
C PRO A 880 -31.15 -40.80 -52.66
N ALA A 881 -31.36 -39.69 -51.96
CA ALA A 881 -30.60 -39.31 -50.77
C ALA A 881 -30.77 -40.29 -49.58
N ARG A 882 -31.92 -40.97 -49.44
CA ARG A 882 -32.11 -42.04 -48.44
C ARG A 882 -31.42 -43.33 -48.87
N LEU A 883 -31.48 -43.67 -50.16
CA LEU A 883 -30.81 -44.86 -50.71
C LEU A 883 -29.29 -44.77 -50.55
N ARG A 884 -28.70 -43.60 -50.83
CA ARG A 884 -27.27 -43.30 -50.62
C ARG A 884 -26.83 -43.58 -49.17
N ARG A 885 -27.49 -42.95 -48.19
CA ARG A 885 -27.22 -43.12 -46.75
C ARG A 885 -27.37 -44.56 -46.25
N ALA A 886 -28.21 -45.38 -46.89
CA ALA A 886 -28.34 -46.80 -46.55
C ALA A 886 -27.12 -47.60 -47.03
N ILE A 887 -26.64 -47.35 -48.25
CA ILE A 887 -25.45 -48.01 -48.79
C ILE A 887 -24.17 -47.55 -48.09
N ASP A 888 -24.04 -46.25 -47.81
CA ASP A 888 -22.89 -45.70 -47.08
C ASP A 888 -22.70 -46.38 -45.70
N ARG A 889 -23.80 -46.64 -44.97
CA ARG A 889 -23.78 -47.38 -43.69
C ARG A 889 -23.29 -48.81 -43.85
N ILE A 890 -23.79 -49.54 -44.85
CA ILE A 890 -23.43 -50.94 -45.13
C ILE A 890 -21.93 -51.07 -45.50
N ILE A 891 -21.33 -50.01 -46.03
CA ILE A 891 -19.89 -49.95 -46.36
C ILE A 891 -19.04 -49.59 -45.12
N SER A 892 -19.59 -48.87 -44.13
CA SER A 892 -18.82 -48.28 -43.02
C SER A 892 -18.65 -49.13 -41.75
N GLU A 893 -19.34 -50.27 -41.60
CA GLU A 893 -19.25 -51.10 -40.38
C GLU A 893 -18.07 -52.10 -40.42
N PRO A 894 -17.05 -51.98 -39.54
CA PRO A 894 -15.94 -52.93 -39.46
C PRO A 894 -16.35 -54.23 -38.76
N THR A 895 -15.76 -55.35 -39.20
CA THR A 895 -15.99 -56.69 -38.60
C THR A 895 -15.18 -56.89 -37.33
N SER A 896 -15.83 -57.17 -36.20
CA SER A 896 -15.18 -57.73 -35.02
C SER A 896 -14.90 -59.23 -35.20
N VAL A 897 -13.73 -59.68 -34.74
CA VAL A 897 -13.29 -61.09 -34.74
C VAL A 897 -12.66 -61.39 -33.38
N ALA A 898 -12.87 -62.59 -32.85
CA ALA A 898 -12.51 -62.98 -31.48
C ALA A 898 -11.10 -63.62 -31.35
N LYS A 899 -10.57 -63.57 -30.11
CA LYS A 899 -9.61 -64.46 -29.43
C LYS A 899 -9.57 -64.01 -27.96
N GLU A 900 -9.62 -64.82 -26.89
CA GLU A 900 -9.01 -66.11 -26.53
C GLU A 900 -7.57 -66.05 -25.98
N SER A 901 -7.50 -65.82 -24.66
CA SER A 901 -6.81 -66.60 -23.59
C SER A 901 -5.28 -66.88 -23.59
N ARG A 902 -4.78 -67.19 -22.37
CA ARG A 902 -3.45 -67.80 -22.01
C ARG A 902 -2.21 -66.86 -22.11
N LEU A 903 -1.15 -66.95 -21.29
CA LEU A 903 -0.68 -67.79 -20.14
C LEU A 903 0.17 -66.87 -19.16
N GLU A 904 0.30 -67.11 -17.85
CA GLU A 904 1.44 -67.75 -17.09
C GLU A 904 2.87 -67.25 -17.48
N ILE A 905 3.89 -67.08 -16.59
CA ILE A 905 4.07 -67.28 -15.12
C ILE A 905 5.31 -66.48 -14.59
N GLU A 906 5.63 -66.56 -13.28
CA GLU A 906 6.89 -66.13 -12.59
C GLU A 906 7.21 -64.62 -12.42
N GLY A 907 7.87 -64.18 -11.32
CA GLY A 907 8.32 -64.93 -10.13
C GLY A 907 9.00 -64.05 -9.04
N SER A 908 9.35 -64.67 -7.89
CA SER A 908 10.17 -64.19 -6.74
C SER A 908 9.72 -62.89 -6.00
N VAL A 909 9.38 -62.79 -4.70
CA VAL A 909 9.80 -63.40 -3.40
C VAL A 909 10.88 -62.59 -2.64
N LEU A 910 10.43 -61.92 -1.56
CA LEU A 910 11.11 -61.48 -0.29
C LEU A 910 12.33 -60.52 -0.37
N SER A 911 12.35 -59.36 0.34
CA SER A 911 12.54 -59.10 1.80
C SER A 911 14.04 -59.05 2.20
N SER A 912 14.56 -58.21 3.12
CA SER A 912 14.00 -57.25 4.11
C SER A 912 14.83 -55.92 4.14
N SER A 913 14.92 -55.02 5.14
CA SER A 913 14.35 -54.75 6.50
C SER A 913 14.57 -53.25 6.88
N SER A 914 14.24 -52.85 8.13
CA SER A 914 14.92 -51.88 9.05
C SER A 914 15.80 -50.72 8.49
N GLU A 915 15.75 -49.46 8.97
CA GLU A 915 15.13 -48.92 10.20
C GLU A 915 15.04 -47.36 10.26
N SER A 916 14.32 -46.84 11.27
CA SER A 916 14.47 -45.53 11.94
C SER A 916 14.08 -44.17 11.28
N SER A 917 13.00 -43.58 11.81
CA SER A 917 12.88 -42.18 12.33
C SER A 917 12.87 -40.92 11.43
N ARG A 918 11.73 -40.20 11.49
CA ARG A 918 11.52 -38.72 11.36
C ARG A 918 12.15 -38.03 10.12
N SER A 919 11.37 -37.67 9.09
CA SER A 919 10.41 -36.56 9.15
C SER A 919 9.84 -36.23 7.74
N GLY A 920 8.85 -35.32 7.65
CA GLY A 920 8.66 -34.46 6.46
C GLY A 920 8.07 -35.04 5.16
N VAL A 921 6.75 -34.89 4.99
CA VAL A 921 6.05 -34.55 3.71
C VAL A 921 6.18 -35.50 2.48
N SER A 922 5.02 -35.96 1.96
CA SER A 922 4.82 -36.59 0.62
C SER A 922 5.53 -37.94 0.43
N VAL A 923 4.85 -39.07 0.18
CA VAL A 923 3.88 -39.32 -0.90
C VAL A 923 2.80 -40.31 -0.45
N ALA A 924 1.56 -40.14 -0.92
CA ALA A 924 0.44 -41.08 -0.69
C ALA A 924 -0.22 -41.55 -2.01
N SER A 925 0.59 -41.92 -2.99
CA SER A 925 0.10 -42.52 -4.25
C SER A 925 -0.04 -44.04 -4.13
N GLY A 926 -1.28 -44.52 -4.00
CA GLY A 926 -1.66 -45.87 -4.44
C GLY A 926 -2.02 -46.89 -3.36
N TYR A 927 -3.28 -46.89 -2.89
CA TYR A 927 -3.92 -48.11 -2.37
C TYR A 927 -5.43 -48.23 -2.65
N THR A 928 -5.87 -47.88 -3.87
CA THR A 928 -7.27 -48.03 -4.32
C THR A 928 -7.45 -48.90 -5.57
N ARG A 929 -6.60 -49.93 -5.75
CA ARG A 929 -6.80 -51.02 -6.72
C ARG A 929 -6.58 -52.41 -6.10
N ARG A 930 -7.48 -52.83 -5.20
CA ARG A 930 -7.71 -54.27 -4.89
C ARG A 930 -9.05 -54.64 -4.24
N LEU A 931 -10.08 -53.79 -4.33
CA LEU A 931 -11.44 -54.06 -3.78
C LEU A 931 -12.57 -53.98 -4.84
N SER A 932 -12.25 -54.15 -6.12
CA SER A 932 -13.22 -54.23 -7.23
C SER A 932 -13.25 -55.59 -7.95
N ALA A 933 -12.43 -56.56 -7.51
CA ALA A 933 -12.20 -57.83 -8.20
C ALA A 933 -12.52 -59.08 -7.34
N PHE A 934 -13.37 -58.95 -6.32
CA PHE A 934 -13.73 -60.05 -5.40
C PHE A 934 -15.25 -60.16 -5.14
N ARG A 935 -16.08 -59.81 -6.15
CA ARG A 935 -17.55 -59.90 -6.06
C ARG A 935 -18.22 -60.53 -7.30
N THR A 936 -17.43 -61.11 -8.21
CA THR A 936 -17.90 -61.56 -9.54
C THR A 936 -17.26 -62.86 -10.04
N SER A 937 -17.12 -63.89 -9.20
CA SER A 937 -16.96 -65.28 -9.68
C SER A 937 -17.13 -66.34 -8.56
N LEU A 938 -18.37 -66.84 -8.39
CA LEU A 938 -18.79 -68.18 -7.92
C LEU A 938 -20.18 -68.05 -7.23
N ALA A 939 -21.23 -68.78 -7.63
CA ALA A 939 -21.35 -69.73 -8.74
C ALA A 939 -22.75 -69.64 -9.40
N PRO A 940 -22.86 -69.78 -10.74
CA PRO A 940 -24.14 -69.83 -11.43
C PRO A 940 -24.62 -71.28 -11.64
N ARG A 941 -25.86 -71.61 -11.28
CA ARG A 941 -26.68 -72.66 -11.93
C ARG A 941 -28.17 -72.38 -11.76
N LEU A 942 -28.88 -72.29 -12.90
CA LEU A 942 -30.26 -72.76 -13.18
C LEU A 942 -31.40 -72.28 -12.23
N ARG A 943 -32.52 -71.70 -12.66
CA ARG A 943 -33.09 -71.39 -14.00
C ARG A 943 -34.19 -70.30 -13.83
N GLU A 944 -34.34 -69.42 -14.82
CA GLU A 944 -35.60 -68.92 -15.47
C GLU A 944 -36.84 -68.50 -14.63
N PRO A 945 -37.81 -67.73 -15.20
CA PRO A 945 -37.68 -66.52 -16.04
C PRO A 945 -38.70 -65.40 -15.70
N ALA A 946 -38.50 -64.19 -16.25
CA ALA A 946 -39.55 -63.19 -16.59
C ALA A 946 -40.40 -62.58 -15.43
N LEU A 947 -41.20 -61.50 -15.57
CA LEU A 947 -41.23 -60.25 -16.39
C LEU A 947 -42.29 -59.31 -15.75
N VAL A 948 -42.14 -57.97 -15.85
CA VAL A 948 -43.24 -56.94 -15.74
C VAL A 948 -43.90 -56.83 -14.34
N ASP A 949 -44.37 -55.67 -13.83
CA ASP A 949 -44.01 -54.25 -13.94
C ASP A 949 -44.67 -53.51 -12.73
N GLU A 950 -44.50 -52.19 -12.65
CA GLU A 950 -45.28 -51.23 -11.84
C GLU A 950 -45.14 -51.27 -10.29
N ILE A 951 -44.94 -50.08 -9.73
CA ILE A 951 -45.01 -49.78 -8.29
C ILE A 951 -46.38 -49.19 -8.00
N PRO A 952 -47.10 -49.70 -6.99
CA PRO A 952 -47.62 -48.77 -5.98
C PRO A 952 -47.29 -49.18 -4.54
N GLU A 953 -46.93 -48.14 -3.77
CA GLU A 953 -47.20 -47.87 -2.35
C GLU A 953 -47.51 -48.97 -1.31
N GLN A 954 -47.08 -48.67 -0.07
CA GLN A 954 -47.49 -49.28 1.22
C GLN A 954 -47.08 -50.77 1.35
N GLY A 955 -46.37 -51.24 2.37
CA GLY A 955 -46.39 -50.88 3.79
C GLY A 955 -46.91 -52.10 4.57
N ILE A 956 -46.28 -52.50 5.69
CA ILE A 956 -46.74 -53.63 6.55
C ILE A 956 -46.81 -55.00 5.80
N GLY A 957 -45.86 -55.93 5.78
CA GLY A 957 -44.67 -56.19 6.59
C GLY A 957 -44.97 -56.95 7.89
N HIS A 958 -44.74 -58.28 8.01
CA HIS A 958 -44.48 -58.96 9.30
C HIS A 958 -44.18 -60.49 9.28
N VAL A 959 -43.97 -61.06 10.50
CA VAL A 959 -44.00 -62.49 10.93
C VAL A 959 -42.78 -63.37 10.53
N CYS A 960 -42.22 -64.27 11.36
CA CYS A 960 -41.93 -64.29 12.83
C CYS A 960 -40.98 -65.45 13.19
N LEU A 961 -40.49 -65.47 14.46
CA LEU A 961 -39.93 -66.64 15.18
C LEU A 961 -38.59 -67.19 14.66
N SER A 962 -37.71 -67.81 15.47
CA SER A 962 -37.77 -68.21 16.89
C SER A 962 -36.37 -68.22 17.56
N SER A 963 -36.35 -68.08 18.89
CA SER A 963 -35.25 -68.40 19.84
C SER A 963 -33.96 -67.56 19.75
N VAL A 964 -33.41 -66.92 20.81
CA VAL A 964 -33.26 -67.20 22.27
C VAL A 964 -32.04 -68.06 22.61
N ASP A 965 -30.97 -67.39 23.09
CA ASP A 965 -30.10 -67.72 24.24
C ASP A 965 -28.95 -66.68 24.32
N MET A 966 -28.15 -66.50 25.39
CA MET A 966 -28.48 -66.15 26.80
C MET A 966 -27.22 -65.50 27.46
N PHE A 967 -27.26 -65.08 28.74
CA PHE A 967 -26.14 -64.56 29.59
C PHE A 967 -25.60 -63.13 29.28
N THR A 968 -25.89 -62.07 30.08
CA THR A 968 -25.29 -61.57 31.38
C THR A 968 -23.93 -60.85 31.24
N SER A 969 -23.56 -59.76 31.97
CA SER A 969 -24.21 -59.05 33.11
C SER A 969 -23.68 -57.61 33.36
N THR A 970 -24.50 -56.81 34.07
CA THR A 970 -24.24 -55.78 35.14
C THR A 970 -22.81 -55.51 35.68
N THR A 971 -22.38 -54.33 36.21
CA THR A 971 -22.84 -52.90 36.35
C THR A 971 -21.58 -51.99 36.62
N PHE A 972 -21.44 -50.82 37.33
CA PHE A 972 -22.26 -49.91 38.21
C PHE A 972 -21.58 -48.51 38.37
N HIS A 973 -22.33 -47.38 38.40
CA HIS A 973 -21.95 -46.00 38.85
C HIS A 973 -20.70 -45.32 38.19
N GLY A 974 -20.39 -44.01 38.35
CA GLY A 974 -20.97 -42.89 39.13
C GLY A 974 -20.46 -41.50 38.67
N VAL A 975 -20.89 -40.41 39.34
CA VAL A 975 -20.80 -38.96 38.95
C VAL A 975 -20.65 -38.10 40.25
N PRO A 976 -20.21 -36.80 40.31
CA PRO A 976 -19.47 -35.89 39.40
C PRO A 976 -18.17 -35.24 40.01
N ALA A 977 -17.42 -34.49 39.18
CA ALA A 977 -16.79 -33.19 39.51
C ALA A 977 -16.31 -32.51 38.19
N GLY A 978 -16.20 -31.19 38.03
CA GLY A 978 -16.51 -30.08 38.96
C GLY A 978 -15.40 -29.03 39.02
N GLY A 979 -15.32 -28.11 38.05
CA GLY A 979 -14.30 -27.05 38.04
C GLY A 979 -14.29 -26.23 36.74
N ASP A 980 -14.70 -24.96 36.84
CA ASP A 980 -14.79 -23.97 35.76
C ASP A 980 -13.83 -22.79 36.03
N ILE A 981 -13.81 -21.78 35.14
CA ILE A 981 -13.08 -20.49 35.26
C ILE A 981 -11.57 -20.56 34.93
N GLY A 982 -10.98 -19.63 34.16
CA GLY A 982 -11.56 -18.49 33.44
C GLY A 982 -10.53 -17.51 32.88
N ASN A 983 -10.97 -16.57 32.06
CA ASN A 983 -10.11 -15.61 31.33
C ASN A 983 -9.63 -14.43 32.18
N GLY A 984 -8.45 -13.90 31.81
CA GLY A 984 -8.16 -12.47 31.84
C GLY A 984 -7.52 -11.88 33.10
N ARG A 985 -6.45 -11.11 32.90
CA ARG A 985 -5.94 -10.12 33.88
C ARG A 985 -5.93 -8.74 33.22
N LEU A 986 -6.45 -7.73 33.92
CA LEU A 986 -5.97 -6.34 33.83
C LEU A 986 -6.32 -5.59 35.12
N CYS A 987 -5.58 -4.50 35.37
CA CYS A 987 -5.22 -3.98 36.69
C CYS A 987 -6.34 -3.41 37.60
N CYS A 988 -6.25 -3.78 38.88
CA CYS A 988 -6.14 -2.91 40.08
C CYS A 988 -7.26 -1.92 40.52
N SER A 989 -7.39 -1.86 41.86
CA SER A 989 -8.06 -0.85 42.72
C SER A 989 -9.59 -0.69 42.58
N GLY A 990 -10.35 -0.41 43.64
CA GLY A 990 -9.97 -0.14 45.05
C GLY A 990 -11.14 -0.39 46.02
N CYS A 991 -10.88 -0.27 47.33
CA CYS A 991 -11.82 -0.66 48.39
C CYS A 991 -13.05 0.25 48.52
N ALA A 992 -14.26 -0.32 48.58
CA ALA A 992 -15.23 -0.09 49.67
C ALA A 992 -16.49 -0.97 49.57
N LYS A 993 -16.92 -1.49 50.72
CA LYS A 993 -18.27 -1.98 51.07
C LYS A 993 -18.71 -1.13 52.31
N PRO A 994 -19.98 -1.12 52.80
CA PRO A 994 -21.08 -2.06 52.52
C PRO A 994 -22.52 -1.45 52.42
N ILE A 995 -23.51 -2.34 52.23
CA ILE A 995 -24.79 -2.45 53.00
C ILE A 995 -26.14 -1.80 52.55
N LEU A 996 -27.17 -2.67 52.56
CA LEU A 996 -28.64 -2.51 52.74
C LEU A 996 -29.62 -2.09 51.61
N HIS A 997 -30.83 -2.67 51.77
CA HIS A 997 -32.19 -2.57 51.16
C HIS A 997 -32.44 -1.82 49.82
N GLN A 998 -33.30 -2.26 48.88
CA GLN A 998 -34.58 -3.03 48.89
C GLN A 998 -35.85 -2.18 49.18
N ILE A 999 -36.95 -2.51 48.47
CA ILE A 999 -38.36 -2.08 48.65
C ILE A 999 -38.83 -0.81 47.90
N ALA A 1000 -39.64 -1.09 46.86
CA ALA A 1000 -40.88 -0.45 46.38
C ALA A 1000 -41.04 1.07 46.13
N GLU A 1001 -41.53 1.35 44.91
CA GLU A 1001 -42.67 2.21 44.55
C GLU A 1001 -42.96 3.52 45.32
N VAL A 1002 -42.91 4.63 44.58
CA VAL A 1002 -43.73 5.83 44.84
C VAL A 1002 -44.43 6.22 43.54
N LEU A 1003 -45.77 6.35 43.60
CA LEU A 1003 -46.65 6.81 42.52
C LEU A 1003 -46.66 8.35 42.40
N ALA A 1004 -47.59 8.90 41.61
CA ALA A 1004 -47.99 10.32 41.53
C ALA A 1004 -47.12 11.24 40.62
N LEU A 1005 -47.69 12.15 39.80
CA LEU A 1005 -49.10 12.42 39.43
C LEU A 1005 -49.15 13.17 38.06
N ILE A 1006 -50.20 12.89 37.27
CA ILE A 1006 -50.94 13.79 36.35
C ILE A 1006 -50.17 14.64 35.31
N THR A 1007 -50.53 14.43 34.03
CA THR A 1007 -51.19 15.49 33.24
C THR A 1007 -52.20 14.88 32.26
N CYS A 1008 -53.37 15.50 32.13
CA CYS A 1008 -54.51 14.93 31.40
C CYS A 1008 -54.74 15.64 30.07
N GLN A 1009 -55.22 14.91 29.05
CA GLN A 1009 -56.13 15.47 28.05
C GLN A 1009 -57.12 14.40 27.56
N ASN A 1010 -58.38 14.80 27.39
CA ASN A 1010 -59.51 13.89 27.15
C ASN A 1010 -59.86 13.79 25.66
N PHE A 1011 -60.29 12.60 25.22
CA PHE A 1011 -61.48 12.45 24.38
C PHE A 1011 -62.13 11.08 24.68
N ILE A 1012 -63.45 10.97 24.55
CA ILE A 1012 -64.26 9.86 25.11
C ILE A 1012 -65.33 9.40 24.08
N PHE A 1013 -65.86 8.18 24.28
CA PHE A 1013 -66.92 7.44 23.57
C PHE A 1013 -66.41 6.54 22.42
N LYS A 1014 -66.47 5.20 22.51
CA LYS A 1014 -67.59 4.21 22.69
C LYS A 1014 -68.10 3.72 21.31
N GLU A 1015 -68.67 2.53 21.08
CA GLU A 1015 -69.14 1.36 21.88
C GLU A 1015 -68.89 0.09 20.98
N ILE A 1016 -68.41 -1.08 21.45
CA ILE A 1016 -69.16 -2.29 21.90
C ILE A 1016 -70.19 -2.82 20.88
N ASN A 1017 -70.39 -4.13 20.61
CA ASN A 1017 -69.63 -5.40 20.75
C ASN A 1017 -70.44 -6.49 20.00
N TYR A 1018 -69.79 -7.56 19.52
CA TYR A 1018 -70.23 -8.95 19.75
C TYR A 1018 -69.09 -9.94 19.48
#